data_AF-A0A671L2A8-F1
#
_entry.id   AF-A0A671L2A8-F1
#
_cell.length_a   1.000
_cell.length_b   1.000
_cell.length_c   1.000
_cell.angle_alpha   90.00
_cell.angle_beta   90.00
_cell.angle_gamma   90.00
#
_symmetry.space_group_name_H-M   'P 1'
#
loop_
_entity.id
_entity.type
_entity.pdbx_description
1 polymer ?
#
loop_
_entity_poly.entity_id
_entity_poly.type
_entity_poly.pdbx_seq_one_letter_code
_entity_poly.pdbx_strand_id
1 'polypeptide(L)'
;FKCNCCPHKHTSFIFLFLLCILSVFLSSYFLYAVKRKLEPSLAAGRSADDLYVTPSRPLPFLSGVGGTLSSDGSRTDPVVLVLTWKKCVLYIFVFIAISFFISLYIYCSFYFLKGFPLFLHSNLGLKDCTVNPKSPLLHVTRAGPLPGDDWTVFQSNHSTYEPVLLAKTRSAESTGLMHTSVVQDLGLHDGIQRVLFGHNLSFWLHKLVFVDALSFLTAKRLSLSLERFILVDIDDIFVGKEGTRMKVADVKALVETQNELRRSIPDFTFNLGFSGKFFHAGTDEEDRGDDLLLSYVDEFWWFPHMWSHMQPHRFHNQSVLAEQMMLNRRFAEDHSIPTHLGYAVAPHHSGVYPVHIQLYEAWKRVWDIRVTSTEEYPHLKPARFRRGFIHRGIRVLPRQTCGLFTHTIFHKDYPGGPQELERIIDGGELFLTVLLNPISIFMTHLSNYGNDRLGLFTFKRLLNFLLTWTHLKLQTLPPLQLGNKYFQLFPSDAEPLWQDPCEDKRHKDIWSKEKTCDRFPKLLLIGPQKTGAMALYLFLGMHPDLSSNYPSKETFEEIQFFSSHSYHRGIDWYMEYFPLPSNSSSDYYFEKSASYFDSDVAAARAAALLPRARIITVLSDPVERAFAWYQHQRAHADPVALKYSFHDVITASHNAPVKLQVLQKRCLAPGWYATHLSRWLEHYHHDQILVVDGQTLKTDPASVMEKIQTFLGLENQVDYHKTLAFDPKKGFWCQLLDGGKTKCLGKSKGQRYPDKQSQVFLRNYYRDGNIQLSKLLYKMGQVLPGWLREDLLNIR
;
A
#
# COMPACT_ATOMS: atom_id res chain seq x y z
N PHE A 1 2.91 -25.77 -19.87
CA PHE A 1 2.94 -27.25 -20.02
C PHE A 1 1.65 -27.83 -19.48
N LYS A 2 0.83 -28.45 -20.34
CA LYS A 2 -0.40 -29.16 -19.98
C LYS A 2 -0.05 -30.53 -19.40
N CYS A 3 -0.70 -30.92 -18.30
CA CYS A 3 -0.56 -32.26 -17.72
C CYS A 3 -1.94 -32.90 -17.60
N ASN A 4 -2.21 -33.91 -18.44
CA ASN A 4 -3.30 -34.86 -18.30
C ASN A 4 -2.76 -36.11 -17.58
N CYS A 5 -3.48 -36.63 -16.57
CA CYS A 5 -3.47 -38.06 -16.20
C CYS A 5 -4.56 -38.42 -15.15
N CYS A 6 -5.45 -39.35 -15.57
CA CYS A 6 -6.30 -40.33 -14.85
C CYS A 6 -7.54 -39.95 -13.99
N PRO A 7 -8.66 -40.73 -14.05
CA PRO A 7 -10.01 -40.29 -13.64
C PRO A 7 -10.50 -40.78 -12.25
N HIS A 8 -9.75 -41.59 -11.51
CA HIS A 8 -10.25 -42.21 -10.26
C HIS A 8 -9.95 -41.46 -8.95
N LYS A 9 -9.54 -40.18 -9.00
CA LYS A 9 -9.24 -39.38 -7.79
C LYS A 9 -10.28 -38.31 -7.45
N HIS A 10 -11.40 -38.22 -8.17
CA HIS A 10 -12.34 -37.10 -8.01
C HIS A 10 -13.02 -37.02 -6.63
N THR A 11 -13.39 -38.14 -6.00
CA THR A 11 -14.17 -38.11 -4.75
C THR A 11 -13.33 -37.70 -3.53
N SER A 12 -12.08 -38.19 -3.42
CA SER A 12 -11.15 -37.75 -2.35
C SER A 12 -10.65 -36.33 -2.57
N PHE A 13 -10.54 -35.86 -3.83
CA PHE A 13 -10.15 -34.47 -4.14
C PHE A 13 -11.23 -33.46 -3.74
N ILE A 14 -12.51 -33.80 -3.96
CA ILE A 14 -13.65 -32.96 -3.57
C ILE A 14 -13.74 -32.89 -2.04
N PHE A 15 -13.53 -34.01 -1.34
CA PHE A 15 -13.53 -34.02 0.13
C PHE A 15 -12.38 -33.19 0.73
N LEU A 16 -11.17 -33.30 0.17
CA LEU A 16 -10.01 -32.52 0.62
C LEU A 16 -10.20 -31.02 0.30
N PHE A 17 -10.80 -30.70 -0.85
CA PHE A 17 -11.11 -29.32 -1.26
C PHE A 17 -12.18 -28.69 -0.37
N LEU A 18 -13.24 -29.43 -0.02
CA LEU A 18 -14.27 -28.99 0.92
C LEU A 18 -13.72 -28.79 2.33
N LEU A 19 -12.84 -29.68 2.81
CA LEU A 19 -12.13 -29.52 4.08
C LEU A 19 -11.21 -28.29 4.10
N CYS A 20 -10.53 -28.01 2.98
CA CYS A 20 -9.69 -26.82 2.84
C CYS A 20 -10.50 -25.52 2.80
N ILE A 21 -11.65 -25.52 2.12
CA ILE A 21 -12.55 -24.36 2.12
C ILE A 21 -13.13 -24.15 3.53
N LEU A 22 -13.55 -25.22 4.20
CA LEU A 22 -14.08 -25.14 5.57
C LEU A 22 -13.04 -24.62 6.56
N SER A 23 -11.77 -25.03 6.46
CA SER A 23 -10.70 -24.55 7.35
C SER A 23 -10.33 -23.09 7.09
N VAL A 24 -10.37 -22.65 5.83
CA VAL A 24 -10.19 -21.23 5.46
C VAL A 24 -11.35 -20.39 5.97
N PHE A 25 -12.60 -20.86 5.86
CA PHE A 25 -13.78 -20.17 6.40
C PHE A 25 -13.77 -20.11 7.93
N LEU A 26 -13.39 -21.19 8.62
CA LEU A 26 -13.29 -21.20 10.08
C LEU A 26 -12.15 -20.31 10.59
N SER A 27 -10.99 -20.32 9.92
CA SER A 27 -9.85 -19.47 10.27
C SER A 27 -10.13 -17.99 9.99
N SER A 28 -10.78 -17.68 8.86
CA SER A 28 -11.21 -16.31 8.55
C SER A 28 -12.32 -15.83 9.46
N TYR A 29 -13.29 -16.68 9.83
CA TYR A 29 -14.32 -16.35 10.81
C TYR A 29 -13.73 -16.05 12.19
N PHE A 30 -12.75 -16.82 12.67
CA PHE A 30 -12.06 -16.54 13.94
C PHE A 30 -11.23 -15.26 13.88
N LEU A 31 -10.48 -15.03 12.80
CA LEU A 31 -9.72 -13.78 12.60
C LEU A 31 -10.65 -12.56 12.51
N TYR A 32 -11.83 -12.69 11.90
CA TYR A 32 -12.80 -11.60 11.75
C TYR A 32 -13.63 -11.36 13.03
N ALA A 33 -13.97 -12.42 13.77
CA ALA A 33 -14.70 -12.32 15.05
C ALA A 33 -13.82 -11.77 16.19
N VAL A 34 -12.53 -12.09 16.20
CA VAL A 34 -11.56 -11.48 17.13
C VAL A 34 -11.36 -9.99 16.80
N LYS A 35 -11.38 -9.61 15.52
CA LYS A 35 -11.28 -8.20 15.10
C LYS A 35 -12.51 -7.36 15.48
N ARG A 36 -13.73 -7.93 15.43
CA ARG A 36 -14.97 -7.24 15.83
C ARG A 36 -15.12 -6.98 17.34
N LYS A 37 -14.45 -7.76 18.20
CA LYS A 37 -14.42 -7.49 19.66
C LYS A 37 -13.45 -6.38 20.06
N LEU A 38 -12.67 -5.83 19.12
CA LEU A 38 -11.64 -4.81 19.34
C LEU A 38 -12.00 -3.41 18.79
N GLU A 39 -13.22 -3.19 18.28
CA GLU A 39 -13.69 -1.87 17.82
C GLU A 39 -14.86 -1.37 18.69
N PRO A 40 -14.73 -0.27 19.46
CA PRO A 40 -15.87 0.44 20.01
C PRO A 40 -16.44 1.45 19.02
N SER A 41 -17.77 1.50 18.96
CA SER A 41 -18.62 2.50 18.29
C SER A 41 -18.41 3.91 18.86
N LEU A 42 -18.24 4.90 17.98
CA LEU A 42 -18.13 6.34 18.30
C LEU A 42 -19.50 7.01 18.46
N ALA A 43 -19.67 7.82 19.52
CA ALA A 43 -20.68 8.87 19.64
C ALA A 43 -20.08 10.17 20.26
N ALA A 44 -20.69 11.30 19.93
CA ALA A 44 -20.15 12.68 19.82
C ALA A 44 -19.77 13.46 21.12
N GLY A 45 -18.85 14.43 20.94
CA GLY A 45 -19.08 15.86 21.30
C GLY A 45 -18.19 16.56 22.34
N ARG A 46 -17.25 17.44 21.90
CA ARG A 46 -16.96 18.84 22.33
C ARG A 46 -15.48 19.27 22.16
N SER A 47 -15.27 20.59 22.30
CA SER A 47 -14.44 21.55 21.55
C SER A 47 -12.93 21.61 21.82
N ALA A 48 -12.26 22.31 20.89
CA ALA A 48 -10.83 22.61 20.78
C ALA A 48 -10.24 23.41 21.95
N ASP A 49 -9.13 22.91 22.48
CA ASP A 49 -7.81 23.54 22.55
C ASP A 49 -6.83 22.48 23.11
N ASP A 50 -5.57 22.48 22.67
CA ASP A 50 -4.48 21.55 23.04
C ASP A 50 -4.62 20.06 22.62
N LEU A 51 -3.61 19.54 21.92
CA LEU A 51 -3.46 18.09 21.68
C LEU A 51 -2.04 17.61 22.03
N TYR A 52 -1.84 17.47 23.35
CA TYR A 52 -0.93 16.51 23.93
C TYR A 52 -1.43 15.10 23.61
N VAL A 53 -0.53 14.24 23.13
CA VAL A 53 -0.74 12.79 23.12
C VAL A 53 -0.67 12.33 24.58
N THR A 54 -1.82 12.12 25.20
CA THR A 54 -1.93 11.37 26.47
C THR A 54 -2.72 10.09 26.27
N PRO A 55 -2.32 9.02 26.99
CA PRO A 55 -2.71 7.65 26.69
C PRO A 55 -4.12 7.35 27.21
N SER A 56 -4.76 6.38 26.56
CA SER A 56 -5.92 5.68 27.08
C SER A 56 -5.63 5.22 28.52
N ARG A 57 -6.33 5.79 29.50
CA ARG A 57 -6.29 5.35 30.91
C ARG A 57 -6.65 3.85 30.98
N PRO A 58 -5.88 3.01 31.68
CA PRO A 58 -6.36 1.69 32.08
C PRO A 58 -7.42 1.88 33.19
N LEU A 59 -8.59 1.25 33.03
CA LEU A 59 -9.61 1.22 34.08
C LEU A 59 -9.08 0.51 35.34
N PRO A 60 -9.48 0.95 36.55
CA PRO A 60 -9.09 0.33 37.80
C PRO A 60 -9.81 -1.01 38.00
N PHE A 61 -9.07 -2.03 38.46
CA PHE A 61 -9.63 -3.29 38.94
C PHE A 61 -10.52 -3.04 40.17
N LEU A 62 -11.82 -3.31 40.05
CA LEU A 62 -12.75 -3.40 41.18
C LEU A 62 -12.59 -4.78 41.85
N SER A 63 -12.20 -4.75 43.12
CA SER A 63 -12.16 -5.90 44.04
C SER A 63 -13.52 -6.13 44.73
N GLY A 64 -13.96 -7.40 44.81
CA GLY A 64 -15.08 -7.93 45.62
C GLY A 64 -16.16 -8.58 44.77
N VAL A 65 -16.64 -9.82 44.95
CA VAL A 65 -16.71 -10.74 46.11
C VAL A 65 -16.85 -12.20 45.62
N GLY A 66 -16.12 -13.13 46.23
CA GLY A 66 -16.58 -14.52 46.52
C GLY A 66 -16.41 -15.63 45.48
N GLY A 67 -15.31 -16.41 45.58
CA GLY A 67 -15.23 -17.76 45.00
C GLY A 67 -13.80 -18.18 44.62
N THR A 68 -13.10 -18.89 45.51
CA THR A 68 -11.75 -19.42 45.31
C THR A 68 -11.68 -20.47 44.19
N LEU A 69 -11.02 -20.14 43.08
CA LEU A 69 -10.33 -21.08 42.20
C LEU A 69 -9.11 -20.37 41.60
N SER A 70 -7.92 -20.86 41.97
CA SER A 70 -6.63 -20.44 41.41
C SER A 70 -6.57 -20.79 39.92
N SER A 71 -6.77 -19.81 39.03
CA SER A 71 -6.49 -19.95 37.61
C SER A 71 -5.05 -19.55 37.32
N ASP A 72 -4.16 -20.54 37.24
CA ASP A 72 -2.84 -20.38 36.64
C ASP A 72 -3.00 -20.06 35.14
N GLY A 73 -2.52 -18.90 34.72
CA GLY A 73 -2.72 -18.32 33.38
C GLY A 73 -1.76 -18.83 32.30
N SER A 74 -1.14 -20.00 32.50
CA SER A 74 -0.02 -20.52 31.70
C SER A 74 -0.38 -21.63 30.70
N ARG A 75 -1.66 -21.90 30.43
CA ARG A 75 -2.06 -22.94 29.45
C ARG A 75 -2.34 -22.36 28.06
N THR A 76 -1.41 -22.54 27.13
CA THR A 76 -1.63 -22.39 25.69
C THR A 76 -1.85 -23.76 25.04
N ASP A 77 -2.91 -23.91 24.23
CA ASP A 77 -3.18 -25.14 23.47
C ASP A 77 -2.01 -25.49 22.52
N PRO A 78 -1.65 -26.78 22.32
CA PRO A 78 -0.58 -27.17 21.41
C PRO A 78 -0.98 -26.89 19.96
N VAL A 79 -0.30 -25.92 19.34
CA VAL A 79 -0.47 -25.56 17.93
C VAL A 79 0.68 -26.15 17.12
N VAL A 80 0.37 -27.04 16.18
CA VAL A 80 1.34 -27.53 15.18
C VAL A 80 1.13 -26.76 13.87
N LEU A 81 2.14 -25.99 13.47
CA LEU A 81 2.15 -25.31 12.18
C LEU A 81 2.81 -26.20 11.13
N VAL A 82 2.11 -26.49 10.03
CA VAL A 82 2.59 -27.33 8.92
C VAL A 82 2.66 -26.51 7.65
N LEU A 83 3.85 -26.45 7.07
CA LEU A 83 4.10 -25.77 5.79
C LEU A 83 4.36 -26.79 4.70
N THR A 84 3.63 -26.67 3.59
CA THR A 84 3.85 -27.52 2.40
C THR A 84 3.76 -26.70 1.12
N TRP A 85 4.57 -27.06 0.13
CA TRP A 85 4.53 -26.45 -1.20
C TRP A 85 4.21 -27.51 -2.26
N LYS A 86 3.10 -27.34 -3.00
CA LYS A 86 2.68 -28.30 -4.04
C LYS A 86 2.02 -27.57 -5.20
N LYS A 87 2.41 -27.92 -6.43
CA LYS A 87 1.86 -27.34 -7.69
C LYS A 87 1.90 -25.79 -7.72
N CYS A 88 2.98 -25.18 -7.24
CA CYS A 88 3.13 -23.72 -7.15
C CYS A 88 2.17 -22.99 -6.20
N VAL A 89 1.60 -23.70 -5.23
CA VAL A 89 0.76 -23.13 -4.17
C VAL A 89 1.35 -23.48 -2.81
N LEU A 90 1.48 -22.47 -1.93
CA LEU A 90 1.86 -22.64 -0.54
C LEU A 90 0.62 -22.96 0.28
N TYR A 91 0.65 -24.06 1.00
CA TYR A 91 -0.40 -24.41 1.96
C TYR A 91 0.18 -24.26 3.37
N ILE A 92 -0.49 -23.44 4.17
CA ILE A 92 -0.22 -23.28 5.60
C ILE A 92 -1.37 -23.96 6.34
N PHE A 93 -1.10 -25.08 7.01
CA PHE A 93 -2.08 -25.71 7.89
C PHE A 93 -1.73 -25.38 9.33
N VAL A 94 -2.70 -24.83 10.06
CA VAL A 94 -2.63 -24.68 11.51
C VAL A 94 -3.43 -25.84 12.11
N PHE A 95 -2.75 -26.85 12.65
CA PHE A 95 -3.41 -27.81 13.51
C PHE A 95 -3.47 -27.21 14.91
N ILE A 96 -4.59 -26.57 15.22
CA ILE A 96 -5.02 -26.49 16.62
C ILE A 96 -5.46 -27.91 16.92
N ALA A 97 -4.76 -28.62 17.82
CA ALA A 97 -5.31 -29.86 18.35
C ALA A 97 -6.68 -29.51 18.94
N ILE A 98 -7.76 -29.87 18.24
CA ILE A 98 -9.12 -29.46 18.57
C ILE A 98 -9.39 -29.89 20.02
N SER A 99 -9.44 -28.92 20.94
CA SER A 99 -9.78 -29.08 22.35
C SER A 99 -11.19 -29.62 22.61
N PHE A 100 -11.91 -30.10 21.58
CA PHE A 100 -13.21 -30.77 21.73
C PHE A 100 -13.09 -32.23 22.18
N PHE A 101 -11.90 -32.84 22.12
CA PHE A 101 -11.64 -34.17 22.73
C PHE A 101 -10.75 -34.12 23.97
N ILE A 102 -10.09 -32.99 24.25
CA ILE A 102 -9.17 -32.80 25.40
C ILE A 102 -9.90 -32.18 26.60
N SER A 103 -11.20 -32.46 26.76
CA SER A 103 -11.91 -32.16 28.01
C SER A 103 -12.25 -33.42 28.81
N LEU A 104 -11.91 -34.62 28.33
CA LEU A 104 -12.18 -35.88 29.05
C LEU A 104 -10.96 -36.74 29.38
N TYR A 105 -9.75 -36.39 28.90
CA TYR A 105 -8.53 -37.13 29.24
C TYR A 105 -7.41 -36.18 29.66
N ILE A 106 -7.53 -35.71 30.89
CA ILE A 106 -6.38 -35.28 31.68
C ILE A 106 -5.48 -36.53 31.82
N TYR A 107 -4.18 -36.40 31.54
CA TYR A 107 -3.08 -37.40 31.69
C TYR A 107 -2.40 -38.03 30.46
N CYS A 108 -2.66 -37.64 29.21
CA CYS A 108 -1.86 -38.14 28.08
C CYS A 108 -0.97 -37.05 27.44
N SER A 109 0.30 -37.01 27.84
CA SER A 109 1.34 -36.14 27.27
C SER A 109 1.95 -36.63 25.96
N PHE A 110 1.46 -37.73 25.36
CA PHE A 110 2.07 -38.39 24.20
C PHE A 110 1.00 -38.79 23.17
N TYR A 111 1.15 -38.36 21.91
CA TYR A 111 0.16 -38.58 20.85
C TYR A 111 0.81 -39.01 19.53
N PHE A 112 0.30 -40.06 18.88
CA PHE A 112 0.74 -40.49 17.55
C PHE A 112 -0.08 -39.81 16.45
N LEU A 113 0.59 -39.12 15.52
CA LEU A 113 -0.10 -38.41 14.45
C LEU A 113 -0.63 -39.40 13.39
N LYS A 114 -1.95 -39.67 13.42
CA LYS A 114 -2.59 -40.65 12.52
C LYS A 114 -2.28 -40.36 11.05
N GLY A 115 -1.61 -41.30 10.37
CA GLY A 115 -1.18 -41.19 8.97
C GLY A 115 0.28 -40.78 8.76
N PHE A 116 1.01 -40.46 9.83
CA PHE A 116 2.42 -40.08 9.80
C PHE A 116 3.22 -40.83 10.88
N PRO A 117 4.46 -41.29 10.62
CA PRO A 117 5.29 -41.92 11.63
C PRO A 117 5.95 -40.87 12.56
N LEU A 118 5.12 -40.10 13.27
CA LEU A 118 5.54 -38.97 14.11
C LEU A 118 4.75 -38.95 15.43
N PHE A 119 5.46 -38.83 16.54
CA PHE A 119 4.92 -38.69 17.89
C PHE A 119 5.07 -37.24 18.36
N LEU A 120 4.03 -36.76 19.04
CA LEU A 120 3.93 -35.43 19.62
C LEU A 120 3.94 -35.55 21.14
N HIS A 121 4.73 -34.72 21.80
CA HIS A 121 4.68 -34.57 23.25
C HIS A 121 4.49 -33.10 23.59
N SER A 122 3.36 -32.75 24.22
CA SER A 122 2.94 -31.37 24.49
C SER A 122 3.16 -30.95 25.95
N ASN A 123 3.10 -29.64 26.21
CA ASN A 123 3.20 -29.01 27.53
C ASN A 123 4.51 -29.30 28.28
N LEU A 124 5.66 -29.30 27.59
CA LEU A 124 6.98 -29.41 28.22
C LEU A 124 7.63 -28.06 28.40
N GLY A 125 8.01 -27.71 29.63
CA GLY A 125 8.97 -26.63 29.86
C GLY A 125 10.32 -26.97 29.25
N LEU A 126 10.70 -26.29 28.16
CA LEU A 126 12.06 -26.40 27.58
C LEU A 126 12.80 -25.09 27.72
N LYS A 127 14.12 -25.18 27.84
CA LYS A 127 15.14 -24.12 27.83
C LYS A 127 16.28 -24.51 26.90
N ASP A 128 17.24 -23.62 26.67
CA ASP A 128 18.50 -23.95 25.97
C ASP A 128 18.30 -24.52 24.55
N CYS A 129 17.45 -23.89 23.74
CA CYS A 129 17.21 -24.25 22.34
C CYS A 129 18.51 -24.16 21.52
N THR A 130 18.81 -25.17 20.72
CA THR A 130 19.97 -25.23 19.83
C THR A 130 19.51 -25.51 18.41
N VAL A 131 19.96 -24.67 17.46
CA VAL A 131 19.68 -24.84 16.03
C VAL A 131 20.67 -25.86 15.44
N ASN A 132 20.16 -26.87 14.71
CA ASN A 132 20.98 -27.93 14.12
C ASN A 132 21.80 -27.41 12.92
N PRO A 133 23.14 -27.30 13.01
CA PRO A 133 23.96 -26.72 11.95
C PRO A 133 24.00 -27.55 10.65
N LYS A 134 23.57 -28.82 10.70
CA LYS A 134 23.54 -29.71 9.53
C LYS A 134 22.25 -29.60 8.73
N SER A 135 21.24 -28.86 9.21
CA SER A 135 19.95 -28.78 8.53
C SER A 135 20.09 -27.99 7.21
N PRO A 136 19.70 -28.58 6.06
CA PRO A 136 19.75 -27.90 4.76
C PRO A 136 18.69 -26.79 4.61
N LEU A 137 17.78 -26.69 5.59
CA LEU A 137 16.76 -25.65 5.67
C LEU A 137 17.37 -24.27 5.97
N LEU A 138 18.45 -24.22 6.76
CA LEU A 138 18.99 -22.97 7.29
C LEU A 138 19.65 -22.15 6.17
N HIS A 139 19.16 -20.93 5.97
CA HIS A 139 19.72 -19.98 5.01
C HIS A 139 20.03 -18.65 5.68
N VAL A 140 19.03 -18.04 6.31
CA VAL A 140 19.14 -16.80 7.08
C VAL A 140 19.54 -17.10 8.52
N THR A 141 19.06 -18.17 9.14
CA THR A 141 19.30 -18.50 10.56
C THR A 141 20.72 -19.02 10.81
N ARG A 142 21.42 -18.53 11.84
CA ARG A 142 22.68 -19.12 12.34
C ARG A 142 22.44 -20.19 13.39
N ALA A 143 23.37 -21.14 13.49
CA ALA A 143 23.35 -22.16 14.53
C ALA A 143 23.88 -21.63 15.88
N GLY A 144 23.27 -22.02 17.01
CA GLY A 144 23.75 -21.67 18.37
C GLY A 144 22.75 -22.01 19.50
N PRO A 145 23.19 -21.99 20.79
CA PRO A 145 22.36 -22.26 21.98
C PRO A 145 21.60 -21.01 22.50
N LEU A 146 20.37 -21.17 23.00
CA LEU A 146 19.39 -20.09 23.23
C LEU A 146 18.47 -20.34 24.44
N PRO A 147 18.04 -19.32 25.22
CA PRO A 147 16.98 -19.51 26.22
C PRO A 147 15.61 -19.77 25.57
N GLY A 148 14.76 -20.54 26.24
CA GLY A 148 13.38 -20.82 25.82
C GLY A 148 12.51 -21.22 27.01
N ASP A 149 11.19 -21.17 26.83
CA ASP A 149 10.14 -21.48 27.82
C ASP A 149 8.98 -22.23 27.11
N ASP A 150 8.46 -23.31 27.73
CA ASP A 150 7.27 -24.14 27.43
C ASP A 150 6.87 -24.45 25.95
N TRP A 151 6.86 -25.74 25.56
CA TRP A 151 6.87 -26.21 24.16
C TRP A 151 6.21 -27.59 23.93
N THR A 152 5.86 -27.85 22.67
CA THR A 152 5.61 -29.21 22.14
C THR A 152 6.85 -29.71 21.38
N VAL A 153 7.18 -30.99 21.54
CA VAL A 153 8.34 -31.62 20.92
C VAL A 153 7.96 -32.81 20.05
N PHE A 154 8.76 -33.05 19.02
CA PHE A 154 8.59 -34.13 18.06
C PHE A 154 9.56 -35.27 18.34
N GLN A 155 9.04 -36.49 18.28
CA GLN A 155 9.85 -37.71 18.25
C GLN A 155 9.44 -38.54 17.04
N SER A 156 10.41 -39.04 16.29
CA SER A 156 10.15 -39.96 15.17
C SER A 156 11.16 -41.10 15.18
N ASN A 157 10.70 -42.25 14.70
CA ASN A 157 11.55 -43.41 14.42
C ASN A 157 11.72 -43.65 12.90
N HIS A 158 11.43 -42.64 12.07
CA HIS A 158 11.51 -42.72 10.62
C HIS A 158 12.53 -41.72 10.07
N SER A 159 13.39 -42.16 9.15
CA SER A 159 14.46 -41.37 8.52
C SER A 159 13.98 -40.21 7.63
N THR A 160 12.67 -39.98 7.50
CA THR A 160 12.13 -38.85 6.72
C THR A 160 12.17 -37.56 7.53
N TYR A 161 12.25 -37.67 8.86
CA TYR A 161 12.22 -36.54 9.78
C TYR A 161 13.60 -36.20 10.30
N GLU A 162 14.02 -34.96 10.10
CA GLU A 162 15.29 -34.43 10.59
C GLU A 162 15.05 -33.24 11.52
N PRO A 163 15.71 -33.18 12.70
CA PRO A 163 15.52 -32.08 13.64
C PRO A 163 16.17 -30.79 13.11
N VAL A 164 15.44 -29.69 13.23
CA VAL A 164 15.91 -28.33 12.88
C VAL A 164 16.24 -27.56 14.15
N LEU A 165 15.35 -27.58 15.14
CA LEU A 165 15.55 -26.99 16.46
C LEU A 165 15.47 -28.07 17.53
N LEU A 166 16.43 -28.06 18.44
CA LEU A 166 16.53 -28.95 19.61
C LEU A 166 16.43 -28.10 20.88
N ALA A 167 15.97 -28.61 22.02
CA ALA A 167 15.94 -27.89 23.30
C ALA A 167 15.97 -28.86 24.50
N LYS A 168 16.40 -28.38 25.67
CA LYS A 168 16.49 -29.17 26.91
C LYS A 168 15.27 -28.96 27.79
N THR A 169 14.86 -29.95 28.59
CA THR A 169 13.77 -29.78 29.56
C THR A 169 14.19 -28.99 30.79
N ARG A 170 13.26 -28.21 31.36
CA ARG A 170 13.43 -27.43 32.60
C ARG A 170 13.53 -28.33 33.84
N SER A 171 12.89 -29.50 33.83
CA SER A 171 12.78 -30.42 34.98
C SER A 171 13.90 -31.46 35.11
N ALA A 172 14.79 -31.59 34.13
CA ALA A 172 15.85 -32.59 34.13
C ALA A 172 17.23 -31.95 34.00
N GLU A 173 17.79 -31.48 35.11
CA GLU A 173 19.20 -31.05 35.17
C GLU A 173 20.19 -32.23 35.03
N SER A 174 19.71 -33.49 35.00
CA SER A 174 20.56 -34.69 35.10
C SER A 174 20.66 -35.58 33.85
N THR A 175 19.84 -35.43 32.80
CA THR A 175 19.82 -36.42 31.68
C THR A 175 20.34 -35.92 30.33
N GLY A 176 20.62 -34.63 30.15
CA GLY A 176 21.19 -34.09 28.90
C GLY A 176 20.35 -34.33 27.63
N LEU A 177 19.11 -34.81 27.78
CA LEU A 177 18.25 -35.22 26.68
C LEU A 177 17.74 -33.99 25.90
N MET A 178 18.00 -33.97 24.59
CA MET A 178 17.54 -32.92 23.69
C MET A 178 16.22 -33.31 23.01
N HIS A 179 15.27 -32.39 22.97
CA HIS A 179 13.96 -32.58 22.35
C HIS A 179 13.79 -31.69 21.12
N THR A 180 13.19 -32.21 20.05
CA THR A 180 13.02 -31.48 18.79
C THR A 180 11.80 -30.57 18.82
N SER A 181 11.96 -29.25 18.75
CA SER A 181 10.83 -28.29 18.69
C SER A 181 10.42 -27.91 17.26
N VAL A 182 11.32 -28.07 16.28
CA VAL A 182 11.01 -27.92 14.85
C VAL A 182 11.65 -29.07 14.08
N VAL A 183 10.87 -29.71 13.21
CA VAL A 183 11.30 -30.85 12.41
C VAL A 183 11.02 -30.62 10.92
N GLN A 184 11.96 -31.04 10.10
CA GLN A 184 11.84 -31.07 8.65
C GLN A 184 11.43 -32.48 8.21
N ASP A 185 10.38 -32.60 7.42
CA ASP A 185 9.97 -33.82 6.72
C ASP A 185 10.47 -33.77 5.28
N LEU A 186 11.36 -34.69 4.92
CA LEU A 186 11.92 -34.83 3.58
C LEU A 186 10.91 -35.38 2.56
N GLY A 187 9.74 -35.84 3.01
CA GLY A 187 8.70 -36.40 2.17
C GLY A 187 9.02 -37.80 1.64
N LEU A 188 9.92 -38.55 2.28
CA LEU A 188 10.28 -39.91 1.87
C LEU A 188 9.12 -40.90 2.05
N HIS A 189 8.17 -40.57 2.94
CA HIS A 189 7.00 -41.42 3.23
C HIS A 189 5.86 -41.24 2.21
N ASP A 190 5.56 -40.01 1.78
CA ASP A 190 4.39 -39.71 0.94
C ASP A 190 4.64 -38.75 -0.25
N GLY A 191 5.91 -38.42 -0.49
CA GLY A 191 6.35 -37.54 -1.58
C GLY A 191 6.13 -36.05 -1.33
N ILE A 192 5.83 -35.61 -0.10
CA ILE A 192 5.57 -34.20 0.23
C ILE A 192 6.56 -33.72 1.28
N GLN A 193 7.35 -32.70 0.94
CA GLN A 193 8.22 -32.04 1.92
C GLN A 193 7.44 -31.12 2.84
N ARG A 194 7.82 -31.11 4.13
CA ARG A 194 7.16 -30.29 5.15
C ARG A 194 8.15 -29.73 6.16
N VAL A 195 7.73 -28.67 6.83
CA VAL A 195 8.37 -28.20 8.06
C VAL A 195 7.28 -28.07 9.13
N LEU A 196 7.52 -28.67 10.29
CA LEU A 196 6.57 -28.76 11.39
C LEU A 196 7.14 -28.00 12.60
N PHE A 197 6.35 -27.07 13.15
CA PHE A 197 6.70 -26.32 14.35
C PHE A 197 5.87 -26.80 15.53
N GLY A 198 6.52 -27.07 16.66
CA GLY A 198 5.90 -27.53 17.92
C GLY A 198 5.37 -26.38 18.77
N HIS A 199 5.30 -25.17 18.23
CA HIS A 199 4.68 -24.02 18.85
C HIS A 199 4.30 -22.98 17.79
N ASN A 200 3.46 -22.02 18.15
CA ASN A 200 3.13 -20.88 17.29
C ASN A 200 4.36 -19.96 17.02
N LEU A 201 4.17 -18.97 16.15
CA LEU A 201 5.18 -17.98 15.78
C LEU A 201 5.33 -16.82 16.79
N SER A 202 4.90 -16.96 18.04
CA SER A 202 5.16 -15.93 19.07
C SER A 202 6.66 -15.86 19.40
N PHE A 203 7.32 -17.02 19.44
CA PHE A 203 8.75 -17.10 19.63
C PHE A 203 9.51 -16.62 18.39
N TRP A 204 10.48 -15.74 18.59
CA TRP A 204 11.20 -15.09 17.50
C TRP A 204 12.00 -16.06 16.65
N LEU A 205 12.61 -17.11 17.23
CA LEU A 205 13.37 -18.08 16.46
C LEU A 205 12.46 -18.90 15.55
N HIS A 206 11.22 -19.18 15.97
CA HIS A 206 10.23 -19.79 15.10
C HIS A 206 9.90 -18.88 13.91
N LYS A 207 9.79 -17.55 14.12
CA LYS A 207 9.62 -16.59 13.01
C LYS A 207 10.82 -16.62 12.06
N LEU A 208 12.03 -16.72 12.60
CA LEU A 208 13.26 -16.76 11.81
C LEU A 208 13.38 -18.06 10.99
N VAL A 209 13.21 -19.22 11.63
CA VAL A 209 13.18 -20.53 10.97
C VAL A 209 12.01 -20.65 9.99
N PHE A 210 10.90 -19.96 10.23
CA PHE A 210 9.78 -19.89 9.30
C PHE A 210 10.17 -19.21 7.98
N VAL A 211 10.97 -18.13 8.01
CA VAL A 211 11.50 -17.50 6.80
C VAL A 211 12.36 -18.48 6.01
N ASP A 212 13.22 -19.24 6.70
CA ASP A 212 14.05 -20.28 6.09
C ASP A 212 13.22 -21.44 5.52
N ALA A 213 12.19 -21.89 6.24
CA ALA A 213 11.26 -22.91 5.77
C ALA A 213 10.54 -22.49 4.48
N LEU A 214 10.11 -21.23 4.38
CA LEU A 214 9.50 -20.70 3.16
C LEU A 214 10.50 -20.71 1.98
N SER A 215 11.73 -20.27 2.22
CA SER A 215 12.78 -20.32 1.19
C SER A 215 13.04 -21.77 0.76
N PHE A 216 13.24 -22.68 1.70
CA PHE A 216 13.52 -24.08 1.44
C PHE A 216 12.40 -24.77 0.66
N LEU A 217 11.15 -24.72 1.15
CA LEU A 217 10.01 -25.42 0.56
C LEU A 217 9.65 -24.89 -0.83
N THR A 218 9.95 -23.62 -1.10
CA THR A 218 9.72 -23.02 -2.42
C THR A 218 10.90 -23.17 -3.38
N ALA A 219 11.90 -23.99 -3.04
CA ALA A 219 13.14 -24.14 -3.79
C ALA A 219 13.78 -22.77 -4.08
N LYS A 220 13.84 -21.93 -3.03
CA LYS A 220 14.37 -20.56 -2.99
C LYS A 220 13.60 -19.52 -3.83
N ARG A 221 12.43 -19.85 -4.39
CA ARG A 221 11.63 -18.88 -5.16
C ARG A 221 11.14 -17.70 -4.32
N LEU A 222 10.90 -17.91 -3.03
CA LEU A 222 10.54 -16.86 -2.07
C LEU A 222 11.72 -16.46 -1.17
N SER A 223 12.95 -16.82 -1.54
CA SER A 223 14.13 -16.47 -0.73
C SER A 223 14.38 -14.97 -0.78
N LEU A 224 14.55 -14.36 0.39
CA LEU A 224 15.09 -13.01 0.49
C LEU A 224 16.60 -13.04 0.30
N SER A 225 17.17 -11.96 -0.23
CA SER A 225 18.63 -11.76 -0.22
C SER A 225 19.15 -11.78 1.22
N LEU A 226 20.44 -12.04 1.43
CA LEU A 226 21.09 -11.88 2.74
C LEU A 226 21.57 -10.44 2.98
N GLU A 227 21.64 -9.59 1.95
CA GLU A 227 22.05 -8.20 2.08
C GLU A 227 20.98 -7.36 2.76
N ARG A 228 21.36 -6.56 3.75
CA ARG A 228 20.50 -5.58 4.41
C ARG A 228 21.19 -4.23 4.46
N PHE A 229 20.49 -3.21 4.01
CA PHE A 229 20.97 -1.83 4.08
C PHE A 229 20.27 -1.10 5.21
N ILE A 230 21.04 -0.52 6.12
CA ILE A 230 20.53 0.17 7.31
C ILE A 230 21.06 1.59 7.33
N LEU A 231 20.15 2.54 7.54
CA LEU A 231 20.44 3.95 7.78
C LEU A 231 19.71 4.37 9.05
N VAL A 232 20.41 5.05 9.96
CA VAL A 232 19.81 5.62 11.18
C VAL A 232 19.92 7.13 11.08
N ASP A 233 18.78 7.76 10.87
CA ASP A 233 18.66 9.20 10.80
C ASP A 233 18.32 9.73 12.21
N ILE A 234 19.08 10.71 12.68
CA ILE A 234 18.89 11.43 13.94
C ILE A 234 18.36 12.83 13.60
N ASP A 235 17.04 12.99 13.67
CA ASP A 235 16.38 14.27 13.46
C ASP A 235 16.63 15.21 14.66
N ASP A 236 16.23 16.47 14.50
CA ASP A 236 16.19 17.45 15.58
C ASP A 236 17.54 17.80 16.22
N ILE A 237 18.65 17.66 15.48
CA ILE A 237 19.94 18.18 15.92
C ILE A 237 19.82 19.68 16.15
N PHE A 238 20.17 20.09 17.38
CA PHE A 238 19.99 21.38 18.04
C PHE A 238 18.57 21.76 18.51
N VAL A 239 17.49 21.05 18.19
CA VAL A 239 16.11 21.52 18.52
C VAL A 239 15.69 21.22 19.97
N GLY A 240 16.31 20.22 20.62
CA GLY A 240 15.89 19.69 21.92
C GLY A 240 15.73 20.75 23.02
N LYS A 241 14.75 20.56 23.91
CA LYS A 241 14.57 21.42 25.10
C LYS A 241 15.72 21.21 26.08
N GLU A 242 15.99 22.21 26.90
CA GLU A 242 16.92 22.12 28.04
C GLU A 242 16.65 20.85 28.87
N GLY A 243 17.72 20.13 29.23
CA GLY A 243 17.66 18.86 29.96
C GLY A 243 17.45 17.61 29.10
N THR A 244 17.18 17.78 27.80
CA THR A 244 17.00 16.67 26.85
C THR A 244 18.10 16.59 25.80
N ARG A 245 19.06 17.53 25.80
CA ARG A 245 20.08 17.61 24.76
C ARG A 245 21.27 16.72 25.07
N MET A 246 22.10 16.47 24.05
CA MET A 246 23.33 15.70 24.21
C MET A 246 24.38 16.54 24.95
N LYS A 247 25.02 15.94 25.94
CA LYS A 247 26.21 16.51 26.60
C LYS A 247 27.47 16.00 25.92
N VAL A 248 28.62 16.55 26.31
CA VAL A 248 29.95 16.09 25.86
C VAL A 248 30.13 14.57 25.97
N ALA A 249 29.68 13.96 27.07
CA ALA A 249 29.80 12.52 27.27
C ALA A 249 28.93 11.71 26.29
N ASP A 250 27.79 12.27 25.87
CA ASP A 250 26.84 11.62 24.96
C ASP A 250 27.36 11.65 23.52
N VAL A 251 27.91 12.79 23.09
CA VAL A 251 28.54 12.95 21.78
C VAL A 251 29.74 12.01 21.62
N LYS A 252 30.58 11.89 22.67
CA LYS A 252 31.68 10.91 22.66
C LYS A 252 31.16 9.47 22.51
N ALA A 253 30.12 9.10 23.25
CA ALA A 253 29.54 7.78 23.17
C ALA A 253 28.89 7.49 21.80
N LEU A 254 28.32 8.51 21.14
CA LEU A 254 27.80 8.42 19.78
C LEU A 254 28.91 8.05 18.79
N VAL A 255 30.04 8.76 18.82
CA VAL A 255 31.22 8.50 17.97
C VAL A 255 31.83 7.12 18.28
N GLU A 256 32.00 6.78 19.56
CA GLU A 256 32.54 5.49 19.99
C GLU A 256 31.67 4.32 19.48
N THR A 257 30.35 4.43 19.65
CA THR A 257 29.40 3.40 19.20
C THR A 257 29.39 3.27 17.68
N GLN A 258 29.45 4.39 16.95
CA GLN A 258 29.58 4.38 15.49
C GLN A 258 30.83 3.62 15.05
N ASN A 259 31.98 3.93 15.66
CA ASN A 259 33.25 3.26 15.34
C ASN A 259 33.27 1.78 15.72
N GLU A 260 32.58 1.39 16.79
CA GLU A 260 32.39 -0.02 17.13
C GLU A 260 31.56 -0.75 16.06
N LEU A 261 30.43 -0.18 15.65
CA LEU A 261 29.55 -0.76 14.64
C LEU A 261 30.22 -0.86 13.26
N ARG A 262 31.04 0.13 12.87
CA ARG A 262 31.84 0.13 11.63
C ARG A 262 32.73 -1.12 11.50
N ARG A 263 33.14 -1.75 12.60
CA ARG A 263 33.96 -2.98 12.57
C ARG A 263 33.24 -4.18 11.96
N SER A 264 31.91 -4.22 12.06
CA SER A 264 31.08 -5.33 11.58
C SER A 264 30.10 -4.93 10.47
N ILE A 265 29.84 -3.63 10.33
CA ILE A 265 28.90 -3.06 9.35
C ILE A 265 29.67 -2.03 8.53
N PRO A 266 30.04 -2.35 7.28
CA PRO A 266 30.79 -1.43 6.42
C PRO A 266 30.10 -0.08 6.30
N ASP A 267 30.89 0.99 6.41
CA ASP A 267 30.49 2.38 6.24
C ASP A 267 29.37 2.87 7.19
N PHE A 268 29.13 2.16 8.31
CA PHE A 268 28.12 2.58 9.28
C PHE A 268 28.37 4.02 9.74
N THR A 269 27.41 4.89 9.46
CA THR A 269 27.49 6.33 9.74
C THR A 269 26.11 6.82 10.12
N PHE A 270 26.00 7.47 11.29
CA PHE A 270 24.78 8.18 11.68
C PHE A 270 24.57 9.40 10.79
N ASN A 271 23.33 9.65 10.43
CA ASN A 271 22.94 10.74 9.54
C ASN A 271 22.16 11.78 10.34
N LEU A 272 22.68 13.01 10.43
CA LEU A 272 22.27 14.02 11.40
C LEU A 272 21.43 15.12 10.74
N GLY A 273 20.19 15.25 11.18
CA GLY A 273 19.21 16.22 10.70
C GLY A 273 19.20 17.49 11.54
N PHE A 274 19.69 18.61 11.03
CA PHE A 274 19.92 19.82 11.83
C PHE A 274 18.96 20.98 11.52
N SER A 275 18.62 21.73 12.58
CA SER A 275 17.95 23.04 12.53
C SER A 275 18.80 24.09 13.24
N GLY A 276 19.58 24.86 12.49
CA GLY A 276 20.61 25.74 13.03
C GLY A 276 20.11 26.88 13.93
N LYS A 277 18.81 27.23 13.91
CA LYS A 277 18.26 28.29 14.78
C LYS A 277 18.48 28.02 16.27
N PHE A 278 18.52 26.75 16.64
CA PHE A 278 18.52 26.33 18.04
C PHE A 278 19.90 25.88 18.53
N PHE A 279 20.95 26.18 17.76
CA PHE A 279 22.33 26.02 18.20
C PHE A 279 22.58 26.90 19.43
N HIS A 280 23.21 26.34 20.47
CA HIS A 280 23.43 27.00 21.76
C HIS A 280 22.15 27.52 22.44
N ALA A 281 21.14 26.66 22.49
CA ALA A 281 19.86 26.94 23.15
C ALA A 281 19.65 26.09 24.42
N GLY A 282 20.69 25.41 24.91
CA GLY A 282 20.64 24.57 26.10
C GLY A 282 21.32 25.21 27.32
N THR A 283 21.73 24.36 28.26
CA THR A 283 22.65 24.74 29.35
C THR A 283 24.11 24.81 28.86
N ASP A 284 25.00 25.44 29.63
CA ASP A 284 26.46 25.44 29.37
C ASP A 284 27.06 24.03 29.18
N GLU A 285 26.46 22.99 29.77
CA GLU A 285 26.89 21.60 29.58
C GLU A 285 26.43 21.02 28.24
N GLU A 286 25.23 21.37 27.81
CA GLU A 286 24.62 20.93 26.55
C GLU A 286 25.21 21.69 25.36
N ASP A 287 25.45 22.99 25.50
CA ASP A 287 26.05 23.83 24.46
C ASP A 287 27.50 23.40 24.16
N ARG A 288 28.26 22.97 25.18
CA ARG A 288 29.55 22.30 24.97
C ARG A 288 29.42 20.95 24.26
N GLY A 289 28.27 20.30 24.39
CA GLY A 289 27.92 19.10 23.60
C GLY A 289 27.69 19.45 22.13
N ASP A 290 26.94 20.52 21.85
CA ASP A 290 26.73 21.05 20.50
C ASP A 290 28.06 21.43 19.83
N ASP A 291 28.96 22.12 20.55
CA ASP A 291 30.31 22.46 20.08
C ASP A 291 31.13 21.21 19.72
N LEU A 292 31.11 20.22 20.61
CA LEU A 292 31.84 18.97 20.38
C LEU A 292 31.27 18.21 19.17
N LEU A 293 29.95 18.23 18.98
CA LEU A 293 29.31 17.60 17.82
C LEU A 293 29.78 18.25 16.52
N LEU A 294 29.90 19.59 16.49
CA LEU A 294 30.42 20.30 15.33
C LEU A 294 31.92 20.10 15.12
N SER A 295 32.70 19.82 16.16
CA SER A 295 34.11 19.41 15.99
C SER A 295 34.26 18.04 15.30
N TYR A 296 33.19 17.24 15.24
CA TYR A 296 33.12 15.94 14.56
C TYR A 296 32.33 15.98 13.25
N VAL A 297 32.21 17.14 12.60
CA VAL A 297 31.42 17.27 11.35
C VAL A 297 31.77 16.22 10.30
N ASP A 298 33.05 15.93 10.09
CA ASP A 298 33.52 14.97 9.08
C ASP A 298 33.28 13.49 9.45
N GLU A 299 32.89 13.19 10.70
CA GLU A 299 32.60 11.83 11.16
C GLU A 299 31.16 11.38 10.85
N PHE A 300 30.28 12.33 10.49
CA PHE A 300 28.85 12.10 10.30
C PHE A 300 28.40 12.47 8.89
N TRP A 301 27.25 11.93 8.48
CA TRP A 301 26.47 12.51 7.39
C TRP A 301 25.49 13.52 7.94
N TRP A 302 25.13 14.50 7.12
CA TRP A 302 24.29 15.61 7.53
C TRP A 302 23.16 15.83 6.53
N PHE A 303 22.01 16.27 7.02
CA PHE A 303 20.91 16.73 6.18
C PHE A 303 20.18 17.92 6.81
N PRO A 304 19.65 18.83 5.98
CA PRO A 304 18.88 19.95 6.49
C PRO A 304 17.53 19.48 7.01
N HIS A 305 17.14 20.00 8.17
CA HIS A 305 15.84 19.76 8.81
C HIS A 305 15.05 21.06 9.04
N MET A 306 15.17 22.01 8.09
CA MET A 306 14.64 23.39 8.13
C MET A 306 15.32 24.27 9.19
N TRP A 307 15.29 25.61 9.03
CA TRP A 307 15.97 26.53 9.95
C TRP A 307 15.39 26.51 11.37
N SER A 308 14.09 26.70 11.49
CA SER A 308 13.37 26.81 12.78
C SER A 308 12.49 25.58 13.05
N HIS A 309 12.85 24.40 12.51
CA HIS A 309 12.03 23.19 12.61
C HIS A 309 10.56 23.40 12.17
N MET A 310 10.34 24.29 11.18
CA MET A 310 8.99 24.64 10.73
C MET A 310 8.46 23.64 9.71
N GLN A 311 7.19 23.27 9.86
CA GLN A 311 6.49 22.34 8.98
C GLN A 311 6.21 22.99 7.60
N PRO A 312 6.68 22.42 6.48
CA PRO A 312 6.55 23.03 5.15
C PRO A 312 5.12 23.31 4.70
N HIS A 313 4.13 22.48 5.07
CA HIS A 313 2.73 22.69 4.65
C HIS A 313 2.10 24.00 5.16
N ARG A 314 2.73 24.66 6.15
CA ARG A 314 2.28 25.95 6.69
C ARG A 314 2.72 27.15 5.84
N PHE A 315 3.56 26.93 4.83
CA PHE A 315 4.02 27.97 3.93
C PHE A 315 3.23 27.94 2.63
N HIS A 316 2.60 29.04 2.30
CA HIS A 316 1.87 29.20 1.04
C HIS A 316 2.78 29.75 -0.06
N ASN A 317 3.77 30.56 0.35
CA ASN A 317 4.72 31.21 -0.54
C ASN A 317 6.06 30.45 -0.57
N GLN A 318 6.39 29.92 -1.75
CA GLN A 318 7.64 29.20 -2.01
C GLN A 318 8.90 30.04 -1.70
N SER A 319 8.86 31.36 -1.93
CA SER A 319 10.01 32.25 -1.66
C SER A 319 10.31 32.32 -0.17
N VAL A 320 9.29 32.46 0.69
CA VAL A 320 9.44 32.49 2.15
C VAL A 320 9.96 31.14 2.66
N LEU A 321 9.43 30.03 2.14
CA LEU A 321 9.92 28.69 2.49
C LEU A 321 11.41 28.53 2.12
N ALA A 322 11.82 29.03 0.95
CA ALA A 322 13.20 28.98 0.51
C ALA A 322 14.13 29.92 1.31
N GLU A 323 13.66 31.07 1.75
CA GLU A 323 14.40 31.95 2.67
C GLU A 323 14.74 31.22 3.98
N GLN A 324 13.78 30.50 4.55
CA GLN A 324 14.04 29.67 5.73
C GLN A 324 15.07 28.58 5.44
N MET A 325 15.03 27.95 4.27
CA MET A 325 16.05 26.98 3.88
C MET A 325 17.43 27.63 3.68
N MET A 326 17.50 28.84 3.14
CA MET A 326 18.75 29.59 2.94
C MET A 326 19.41 29.98 4.27
N LEU A 327 18.63 30.33 5.30
CA LEU A 327 19.17 30.56 6.65
C LEU A 327 19.85 29.32 7.21
N ASN A 328 19.20 28.16 7.08
CA ASN A 328 19.79 26.89 7.54
C ASN A 328 21.02 26.50 6.71
N ARG A 329 21.05 26.86 5.42
CA ARG A 329 22.20 26.64 4.55
C ARG A 329 23.39 27.50 4.92
N ARG A 330 23.19 28.78 5.23
CA ARG A 330 24.25 29.67 5.70
C ARG A 330 24.86 29.17 7.01
N PHE A 331 24.02 28.76 7.96
CA PHE A 331 24.49 28.14 9.20
C PHE A 331 25.40 26.93 8.93
N ALA A 332 25.01 26.07 7.97
CA ALA A 332 25.82 24.93 7.57
C ALA A 332 27.17 25.35 6.99
N GLU A 333 27.18 26.36 6.11
CA GLU A 333 28.40 26.91 5.50
C GLU A 333 29.32 27.53 6.57
N ASP A 334 28.76 28.29 7.52
CA ASP A 334 29.50 28.94 8.62
C ASP A 334 30.16 27.91 9.57
N HIS A 335 29.55 26.74 9.74
CA HIS A 335 30.04 25.66 10.61
C HIS A 335 30.65 24.48 9.83
N SER A 336 30.98 24.67 8.55
CA SER A 336 31.59 23.66 7.68
C SER A 336 30.79 22.35 7.51
N ILE A 337 29.48 22.36 7.80
CA ILE A 337 28.60 21.21 7.57
C ILE A 337 28.40 21.00 6.05
N PRO A 338 28.59 19.78 5.51
CA PRO A 338 28.42 19.51 4.08
C PRO A 338 27.02 19.84 3.55
N THR A 339 26.96 20.71 2.53
CA THR A 339 25.68 21.16 1.92
C THR A 339 25.28 20.43 0.63
N HIS A 340 26.13 19.51 0.15
CA HIS A 340 26.00 18.88 -1.18
C HIS A 340 25.62 17.39 -1.13
N LEU A 341 25.19 16.87 0.03
CA LEU A 341 24.84 15.47 0.22
C LEU A 341 23.52 15.06 -0.47
N GLY A 342 22.68 16.03 -0.87
CA GLY A 342 21.49 15.82 -1.70
C GLY A 342 20.36 15.00 -1.03
N TYR A 343 20.38 14.92 0.30
CA TYR A 343 19.36 14.30 1.15
C TYR A 343 18.77 15.32 2.11
N ALA A 344 17.46 15.27 2.34
CA ALA A 344 16.77 16.09 3.33
C ALA A 344 15.60 15.30 3.92
N VAL A 345 15.17 15.71 5.10
CA VAL A 345 13.92 15.27 5.71
C VAL A 345 13.20 16.52 6.21
N ALA A 346 11.91 16.64 5.93
CA ALA A 346 11.12 17.75 6.44
C ALA A 346 10.65 17.49 7.88
N PRO A 347 10.59 18.51 8.75
CA PRO A 347 9.97 18.42 10.07
C PRO A 347 8.61 17.74 10.02
N HIS A 348 8.44 16.72 10.86
CA HIS A 348 7.23 15.89 10.93
C HIS A 348 6.82 15.24 9.60
N HIS A 349 7.73 15.10 8.66
CA HIS A 349 7.50 14.59 7.30
C HIS A 349 6.48 15.38 6.48
N SER A 350 6.12 16.56 6.97
CA SER A 350 5.12 17.39 6.35
C SER A 350 5.55 17.86 4.96
N GLY A 351 4.62 17.75 4.02
CA GLY A 351 4.83 18.15 2.63
C GLY A 351 5.63 17.16 1.80
N VAL A 352 6.23 16.13 2.41
CA VAL A 352 6.78 14.97 1.70
C VAL A 352 5.63 14.09 1.23
N TYR A 353 4.76 13.71 2.17
CA TYR A 353 3.47 13.09 1.88
C TYR A 353 2.43 13.47 2.94
N PRO A 354 1.23 13.98 2.57
CA PRO A 354 0.83 14.38 1.22
C PRO A 354 1.77 15.44 0.63
N VAL A 355 2.00 15.35 -0.68
CA VAL A 355 2.97 16.19 -1.38
C VAL A 355 2.57 17.67 -1.28
N HIS A 356 3.54 18.51 -0.94
CA HIS A 356 3.45 19.96 -1.01
C HIS A 356 4.46 20.46 -2.05
N ILE A 357 3.97 20.92 -3.21
CA ILE A 357 4.81 21.21 -4.38
C ILE A 357 5.93 22.21 -4.06
N GLN A 358 5.63 23.25 -3.28
CA GLN A 358 6.57 24.30 -2.92
C GLN A 358 7.79 23.73 -2.18
N LEU A 359 7.62 22.68 -1.38
CA LEU A 359 8.72 22.00 -0.69
C LEU A 359 9.71 21.38 -1.69
N TYR A 360 9.20 20.60 -2.65
CA TYR A 360 10.03 19.92 -3.65
C TYR A 360 10.80 20.91 -4.52
N GLU A 361 10.16 22.03 -4.89
CA GLU A 361 10.82 23.06 -5.69
C GLU A 361 11.86 23.85 -4.88
N ALA A 362 11.55 24.22 -3.64
CA ALA A 362 12.50 24.90 -2.75
C ALA A 362 13.70 24.01 -2.41
N TRP A 363 13.48 22.73 -2.13
CA TRP A 363 14.54 21.76 -1.87
C TRP A 363 15.52 21.62 -3.04
N LYS A 364 15.03 21.50 -4.27
CA LYS A 364 15.91 21.48 -5.44
C LYS A 364 16.71 22.76 -5.59
N ARG A 365 16.03 23.90 -5.47
CA ARG A 365 16.63 25.22 -5.69
C ARG A 365 17.69 25.56 -4.65
N VAL A 366 17.42 25.27 -3.38
CA VAL A 366 18.27 25.71 -2.27
C VAL A 366 19.32 24.67 -1.89
N TRP A 367 19.03 23.38 -2.01
CA TRP A 367 19.89 22.30 -1.48
C TRP A 367 20.26 21.22 -2.51
N ASP A 368 19.79 21.29 -3.75
CA ASP A 368 19.94 20.22 -4.76
C ASP A 368 19.50 18.83 -4.22
N ILE A 369 18.38 18.78 -3.50
CA ILE A 369 17.86 17.52 -2.95
C ILE A 369 17.42 16.59 -4.07
N ARG A 370 17.88 15.33 -3.99
CA ARG A 370 17.52 14.25 -4.90
C ARG A 370 16.91 13.04 -4.20
N VAL A 371 17.08 12.92 -2.87
CA VAL A 371 16.50 11.87 -2.04
C VAL A 371 15.91 12.47 -0.77
N THR A 372 14.78 11.93 -0.31
CA THR A 372 14.18 12.20 1.01
C THR A 372 13.57 10.90 1.54
N SER A 373 13.08 10.89 2.77
CA SER A 373 12.34 9.76 3.32
C SER A 373 11.04 10.19 4.03
N THR A 374 10.10 9.25 4.16
CA THR A 374 8.86 9.44 4.93
C THR A 374 8.26 8.12 5.40
N GLU A 375 7.65 8.14 6.58
CA GLU A 375 6.82 7.08 7.15
C GLU A 375 5.35 7.19 6.73
N GLU A 376 4.95 8.28 6.07
CA GLU A 376 3.55 8.63 5.83
C GLU A 376 2.98 7.95 4.57
N TYR A 377 3.82 7.47 3.65
CA TYR A 377 3.38 6.96 2.33
C TYR A 377 3.39 5.43 2.20
N PRO A 378 2.32 4.81 1.64
CA PRO A 378 1.04 5.43 1.27
C PRO A 378 0.16 5.71 2.50
N HIS A 379 0.46 5.05 3.62
CA HIS A 379 -0.18 5.24 4.91
C HIS A 379 0.85 5.11 6.04
N LEU A 380 0.58 5.77 7.17
CA LEU A 380 1.41 5.62 8.36
C LEU A 380 1.41 4.19 8.89
N LYS A 381 0.26 3.50 8.83
CA LYS A 381 0.11 2.11 9.29
C LYS A 381 -0.70 1.27 8.30
N PRO A 382 -0.40 -0.04 8.20
CA PRO A 382 0.72 -0.74 8.84
C PRO A 382 2.04 -0.49 8.10
N ALA A 383 3.16 -0.43 8.84
CA ALA A 383 4.47 -0.05 8.31
C ALA A 383 4.96 -0.95 7.15
N ARG A 384 4.58 -2.24 7.14
CA ARG A 384 4.92 -3.19 6.07
C ARG A 384 4.40 -2.84 4.68
N PHE A 385 3.44 -1.91 4.57
CA PHE A 385 2.92 -1.43 3.29
C PHE A 385 3.53 -0.11 2.85
N ARG A 386 4.44 0.47 3.64
CA ARG A 386 5.21 1.64 3.23
C ARG A 386 6.09 1.28 2.04
N ARG A 387 6.15 2.21 1.09
CA ARG A 387 6.89 2.07 -0.17
C ARG A 387 7.54 3.39 -0.53
N GLY A 388 8.45 3.37 -1.50
CA GLY A 388 9.00 4.57 -2.08
C GLY A 388 8.10 5.15 -3.17
N PHE A 389 8.43 6.36 -3.63
CA PHE A 389 7.93 6.92 -4.89
C PHE A 389 8.88 7.97 -5.45
N ILE A 390 8.75 8.29 -6.74
CA ILE A 390 9.49 9.40 -7.35
C ILE A 390 8.51 10.52 -7.68
N HIS A 391 8.77 11.71 -7.17
CA HIS A 391 8.00 12.89 -7.51
C HIS A 391 8.91 14.06 -7.83
N ARG A 392 8.65 14.70 -8.98
CA ARG A 392 9.48 15.80 -9.51
C ARG A 392 10.97 15.44 -9.48
N GLY A 393 11.37 14.22 -9.80
CA GLY A 393 12.78 13.80 -9.81
C GLY A 393 13.46 13.68 -8.43
N ILE A 394 12.72 13.84 -7.33
CA ILE A 394 13.19 13.49 -5.98
C ILE A 394 12.66 12.10 -5.64
N ARG A 395 13.56 11.23 -5.17
CA ARG A 395 13.25 9.89 -4.69
C ARG A 395 12.85 9.93 -3.23
N VAL A 396 11.64 9.47 -2.93
CA VAL A 396 11.12 9.35 -1.58
C VAL A 396 11.26 7.90 -1.15
N LEU A 397 11.96 7.66 -0.04
CA LEU A 397 12.21 6.32 0.51
C LEU A 397 11.29 6.03 1.71
N PRO A 398 10.85 4.78 1.89
CA PRO A 398 10.02 4.42 3.04
C PRO A 398 10.84 4.41 4.33
N ARG A 399 10.43 5.23 5.30
CA ARG A 399 11.05 5.34 6.62
C ARG A 399 10.33 4.48 7.66
N GLN A 400 11.08 3.95 8.60
CA GLN A 400 10.62 3.03 9.65
C GLN A 400 10.66 3.71 11.01
N THR A 401 9.67 3.37 11.83
CA THR A 401 9.63 3.74 13.26
C THR A 401 10.40 2.70 14.07
N CYS A 402 11.08 3.11 15.14
CA CYS A 402 11.93 2.21 15.94
C CYS A 402 11.44 1.97 17.38
N GLY A 403 10.26 2.47 17.75
CA GLY A 403 9.73 2.37 19.12
C GLY A 403 10.31 3.40 20.09
N LEU A 404 11.25 4.24 19.67
CA LEU A 404 11.76 5.35 20.47
C LEU A 404 10.89 6.59 20.29
N PHE A 405 10.65 7.31 21.38
CA PHE A 405 9.83 8.51 21.42
C PHE A 405 10.69 9.72 21.83
N THR A 406 10.35 10.91 21.33
CA THR A 406 11.11 12.15 21.59
C THR A 406 11.12 12.57 23.06
N HIS A 407 10.09 12.19 23.83
CA HIS A 407 9.94 12.53 25.25
C HIS A 407 10.41 11.41 26.19
N THR A 408 10.73 10.23 25.66
CA THR A 408 11.21 9.09 26.43
C THR A 408 12.73 9.07 26.35
N ILE A 409 13.36 9.66 27.36
CA ILE A 409 14.83 9.83 27.42
C ILE A 409 15.50 8.98 28.50
N PHE A 410 14.72 8.43 29.44
CA PHE A 410 15.20 7.53 30.49
C PHE A 410 14.62 6.13 30.30
N HIS A 411 15.43 5.11 30.54
CA HIS A 411 15.08 3.73 30.29
C HIS A 411 13.91 3.26 31.16
N LYS A 412 13.90 3.67 32.43
CA LYS A 412 12.83 3.38 33.40
C LYS A 412 11.46 3.95 33.00
N ASP A 413 11.46 5.03 32.22
CA ASP A 413 10.25 5.76 31.84
C ASP A 413 9.74 5.32 30.46
N TYR A 414 10.33 4.26 29.89
CA TYR A 414 9.89 3.70 28.62
C TYR A 414 8.44 3.21 28.70
N PRO A 415 7.56 3.53 27.72
CA PRO A 415 6.18 3.07 27.73
C PRO A 415 6.08 1.54 27.77
N GLY A 416 5.45 0.99 28.82
CA GLY A 416 5.40 -0.46 29.05
C GLY A 416 6.59 -1.03 29.85
N GLY A 417 7.52 -0.17 30.26
CA GLY A 417 8.69 -0.50 31.07
C GLY A 417 9.94 -0.90 30.25
N PRO A 418 11.13 -0.94 30.88
CA PRO A 418 12.39 -1.35 30.26
C PRO A 418 12.33 -2.64 29.43
N GLN A 419 11.62 -3.66 29.94
CA GLN A 419 11.52 -4.96 29.30
C GLN A 419 10.77 -4.89 27.96
N GLU A 420 9.90 -3.91 27.76
CA GLU A 420 9.18 -3.73 26.50
C GLU A 420 10.13 -3.26 25.38
N LEU A 421 11.08 -2.37 25.69
CA LEU A 421 12.12 -1.95 24.74
C LEU A 421 13.00 -3.14 24.34
N GLU A 422 13.43 -3.96 25.31
CA GLU A 422 14.18 -5.18 25.02
C GLU A 422 13.36 -6.17 24.18
N ARG A 423 12.07 -6.34 24.48
CA ARG A 423 11.18 -7.24 23.75
C ARG A 423 11.00 -6.84 22.28
N ILE A 424 10.97 -5.54 21.95
CA ILE A 424 10.88 -5.11 20.54
C ILE A 424 12.20 -5.30 19.78
N ILE A 425 13.34 -5.27 20.49
CA ILE A 425 14.69 -5.46 19.92
C ILE A 425 15.00 -6.95 19.74
N ASP A 426 14.81 -7.75 20.78
CA ASP A 426 15.27 -9.14 20.87
C ASP A 426 14.27 -10.09 20.20
N GLY A 427 14.32 -10.12 18.87
CA GLY A 427 13.41 -10.96 18.07
C GLY A 427 11.98 -10.39 17.94
N GLY A 428 11.79 -9.16 18.40
CA GLY A 428 10.54 -8.41 18.31
C GLY A 428 10.33 -7.69 16.97
N GLU A 429 9.51 -6.64 17.00
CA GLU A 429 9.10 -5.90 15.79
C GLU A 429 10.29 -5.24 15.06
N LEU A 430 11.26 -4.71 15.81
CA LEU A 430 12.41 -4.02 15.23
C LEU A 430 13.34 -5.02 14.52
N PHE A 431 13.57 -6.17 15.15
CA PHE A 431 14.27 -7.30 14.52
C PHE A 431 13.58 -7.77 13.24
N LEU A 432 12.25 -7.98 13.30
CA LEU A 432 11.48 -8.42 12.14
C LEU A 432 11.50 -7.41 10.98
N THR A 433 11.53 -6.12 11.31
CA THR A 433 11.63 -5.05 10.31
C THR A 433 12.91 -5.21 9.48
N VAL A 434 14.07 -5.39 10.13
CA VAL A 434 15.34 -5.60 9.41
C VAL A 434 15.39 -6.98 8.76
N LEU A 435 14.82 -8.01 9.40
CA LEU A 435 14.79 -9.36 8.83
C LEU A 435 14.07 -9.40 7.48
N LEU A 436 12.93 -8.72 7.37
CA LEU A 436 12.03 -8.81 6.22
C LEU A 436 12.29 -7.73 5.16
N ASN A 437 12.83 -6.58 5.54
CA ASN A 437 13.06 -5.46 4.62
C ASN A 437 14.52 -5.42 4.14
N PRO A 438 14.79 -5.47 2.82
CA PRO A 438 16.13 -5.32 2.27
C PRO A 438 16.78 -3.97 2.61
N ILE A 439 15.98 -2.92 2.78
CA ILE A 439 16.41 -1.57 3.13
C ILE A 439 15.57 -1.08 4.30
N SER A 440 16.22 -0.60 5.36
CA SER A 440 15.57 -0.02 6.55
C SER A 440 16.20 1.32 6.89
N ILE A 441 15.40 2.39 6.80
CA ILE A 441 15.78 3.74 7.25
C ILE A 441 15.02 4.00 8.54
N PHE A 442 15.71 4.16 9.66
CA PHE A 442 15.07 4.38 10.95
C PHE A 442 15.06 5.86 11.31
N MET A 443 13.90 6.33 11.77
CA MET A 443 13.74 7.64 12.38
C MET A 443 14.06 7.58 13.87
N THR A 444 14.98 8.45 14.30
CA THR A 444 15.29 8.76 15.70
C THR A 444 15.44 10.27 15.85
N HIS A 445 15.59 10.78 17.06
CA HIS A 445 15.76 12.21 17.33
C HIS A 445 16.89 12.44 18.31
N LEU A 446 17.47 13.65 18.31
CA LEU A 446 18.55 14.06 19.22
C LEU A 446 18.33 13.64 20.68
N SER A 447 17.11 13.80 21.19
CA SER A 447 16.79 13.46 22.58
C SER A 447 16.96 11.97 22.90
N ASN A 448 16.89 11.08 21.92
CA ASN A 448 17.15 9.65 22.11
C ASN A 448 18.62 9.34 22.39
N TYR A 449 19.53 10.29 22.15
CA TYR A 449 20.97 10.13 22.32
C TYR A 449 21.52 10.91 23.51
N GLY A 450 20.72 11.76 24.14
CA GLY A 450 21.05 12.36 25.44
C GLY A 450 20.73 11.42 26.61
N ASN A 451 21.20 11.77 27.81
CA ASN A 451 20.88 11.10 29.07
C ASN A 451 21.17 9.57 29.05
N ASP A 452 20.16 8.69 29.08
CA ASP A 452 20.34 7.23 29.08
C ASP A 452 20.71 6.66 27.69
N ARG A 453 20.77 7.51 26.65
CA ARG A 453 21.21 7.14 25.29
C ARG A 453 20.44 5.95 24.71
N LEU A 454 19.11 5.97 24.85
CA LEU A 454 18.24 4.87 24.39
C LEU A 454 18.45 4.54 22.91
N GLY A 455 18.73 5.52 22.06
CA GLY A 455 19.09 5.30 20.65
C GLY A 455 20.32 4.42 20.48
N LEU A 456 21.39 4.69 21.22
CA LEU A 456 22.62 3.87 21.18
C LEU A 456 22.35 2.46 21.72
N PHE A 457 21.65 2.36 22.85
CA PHE A 457 21.26 1.06 23.42
C PHE A 457 20.49 0.21 22.42
N THR A 458 19.44 0.78 21.80
CA THR A 458 18.56 0.09 20.86
C THR A 458 19.31 -0.43 19.64
N PHE A 459 20.05 0.44 18.93
CA PHE A 459 20.69 0.03 17.67
C PHE A 459 21.92 -0.85 17.90
N LYS A 460 22.71 -0.60 18.94
CA LYS A 460 23.83 -1.50 19.29
C LYS A 460 23.33 -2.90 19.59
N ARG A 461 22.28 -3.04 20.41
CA ARG A 461 21.70 -4.34 20.76
C ARG A 461 21.06 -5.02 19.55
N LEU A 462 20.23 -4.31 18.79
CA LEU A 462 19.57 -4.84 17.59
C LEU A 462 20.56 -5.39 16.57
N LEU A 463 21.57 -4.59 16.22
CA LEU A 463 22.52 -4.93 15.17
C LEU A 463 23.41 -6.11 15.60
N ASN A 464 23.84 -6.12 16.87
CA ASN A 464 24.54 -7.27 17.43
C ASN A 464 23.67 -8.51 17.43
N PHE A 465 22.39 -8.41 17.84
CA PHE A 465 21.46 -9.53 17.83
C PHE A 465 21.27 -10.12 16.43
N LEU A 466 21.10 -9.27 15.41
CA LEU A 466 21.04 -9.70 14.01
C LEU A 466 22.32 -10.42 13.58
N LEU A 467 23.49 -9.83 13.88
CA LEU A 467 24.78 -10.42 13.54
C LEU A 467 25.06 -11.72 14.31
N THR A 468 24.53 -11.90 15.51
CA THR A 468 24.69 -13.14 16.27
C THR A 468 23.82 -14.25 15.70
N TRP A 469 22.57 -13.96 15.36
CA TRP A 469 21.57 -15.00 15.07
C TRP A 469 21.28 -15.22 13.58
N THR A 470 21.83 -14.39 12.69
CA THR A 470 21.53 -14.47 11.26
C THR A 470 22.76 -14.36 10.36
N HIS A 471 22.74 -15.01 9.20
CA HIS A 471 23.73 -14.85 8.13
C HIS A 471 23.55 -13.55 7.33
N LEU A 472 22.74 -12.60 7.82
CA LEU A 472 22.54 -11.33 7.16
C LEU A 472 23.85 -10.54 7.08
N LYS A 473 24.07 -9.93 5.91
CA LYS A 473 25.18 -9.03 5.65
C LYS A 473 24.66 -7.61 5.76
N LEU A 474 24.91 -6.99 6.91
CA LEU A 474 24.48 -5.61 7.18
C LEU A 474 25.47 -4.63 6.53
N GLN A 475 24.95 -3.59 5.89
CA GLN A 475 25.73 -2.53 5.24
C GLN A 475 25.02 -1.19 5.42
N THR A 476 25.77 -0.10 5.36
CA THR A 476 25.22 1.26 5.29
C THR A 476 25.67 1.89 3.98
N LEU A 477 24.77 2.63 3.32
CA LEU A 477 25.07 3.37 2.09
C LEU A 477 24.73 4.85 2.28
N PRO A 478 25.49 5.77 1.67
CA PRO A 478 25.10 7.17 1.61
C PRO A 478 23.68 7.32 1.04
N PRO A 479 22.86 8.26 1.54
CA PRO A 479 21.44 8.35 1.18
C PRO A 479 21.15 8.38 -0.33
N LEU A 480 21.99 9.06 -1.13
CA LEU A 480 21.86 9.08 -2.60
C LEU A 480 22.04 7.70 -3.24
N GLN A 481 23.02 6.93 -2.76
CA GLN A 481 23.29 5.58 -3.23
C GLN A 481 22.22 4.61 -2.74
N LEU A 482 21.76 4.78 -1.50
CA LEU A 482 20.64 4.02 -0.96
C LEU A 482 19.36 4.24 -1.78
N GLY A 483 19.10 5.48 -2.21
CA GLY A 483 17.99 5.80 -3.10
C GLY A 483 18.12 5.15 -4.48
N ASN A 484 19.32 5.09 -5.06
CA ASN A 484 19.56 4.30 -6.28
C ASN A 484 19.23 2.81 -6.05
N LYS A 485 19.76 2.23 -4.97
CA LYS A 485 19.59 0.81 -4.63
C LYS A 485 18.12 0.46 -4.40
N TYR A 486 17.35 1.32 -3.73
CA TYR A 486 15.92 1.10 -3.48
C TYR A 486 15.15 0.90 -4.79
N PHE A 487 15.23 1.84 -5.73
CA PHE A 487 14.47 1.73 -6.99
C PHE A 487 15.05 0.71 -7.97
N GLN A 488 16.29 0.25 -7.77
CA GLN A 488 16.80 -0.95 -8.45
C GLN A 488 16.12 -2.23 -7.93
N LEU A 489 15.86 -2.33 -6.62
CA LEU A 489 15.16 -3.46 -6.02
C LEU A 489 13.65 -3.41 -6.24
N PHE A 490 13.07 -2.22 -6.25
CA PHE A 490 11.62 -1.97 -6.34
C PHE A 490 11.29 -1.00 -7.49
N PRO A 491 11.50 -1.38 -8.77
CA PRO A 491 11.29 -0.49 -9.90
C PRO A 491 9.82 -0.06 -10.05
N SER A 492 8.86 -0.90 -9.64
CA SER A 492 7.43 -0.57 -9.65
C SER A 492 7.06 0.56 -8.70
N ASP A 493 7.85 0.77 -7.64
CA ASP A 493 7.58 1.81 -6.65
C ASP A 493 7.90 3.20 -7.19
N ALA A 494 8.62 3.33 -8.31
CA ALA A 494 8.92 4.63 -8.90
C ALA A 494 7.64 5.41 -9.25
N GLU A 495 6.59 4.69 -9.63
CA GLU A 495 5.28 5.22 -9.95
C GLU A 495 4.50 5.51 -8.65
N PRO A 496 4.16 6.78 -8.36
CA PRO A 496 3.35 7.10 -7.19
C PRO A 496 1.95 6.49 -7.33
N LEU A 497 1.28 6.31 -6.19
CA LEU A 497 -0.14 5.99 -6.09
C LEU A 497 -0.74 6.90 -5.02
N TRP A 498 -1.26 8.03 -5.49
CA TRP A 498 -1.86 9.07 -4.66
C TRP A 498 -3.07 8.51 -3.92
N GLN A 499 -2.98 8.46 -2.58
CA GLN A 499 -4.11 8.12 -1.72
C GLN A 499 -4.95 9.37 -1.46
N ASP A 500 -6.20 9.17 -1.05
CA ASP A 500 -7.05 10.22 -0.49
C ASP A 500 -6.43 10.76 0.82
N PRO A 501 -5.91 12.01 0.85
CA PRO A 501 -5.36 12.61 2.07
C PRO A 501 -6.40 12.80 3.18
N CYS A 502 -7.69 12.70 2.85
CA CYS A 502 -8.80 12.97 3.75
C CYS A 502 -9.25 11.76 4.56
N GLU A 503 -8.89 10.54 4.15
CA GLU A 503 -9.21 9.31 4.87
C GLU A 503 -8.26 9.07 6.06
N ASP A 504 -7.09 9.72 6.07
CA ASP A 504 -6.13 9.68 7.18
C ASP A 504 -6.07 11.02 7.91
N LYS A 505 -6.43 11.02 9.20
CA LYS A 505 -6.38 12.21 10.06
C LYS A 505 -4.99 12.85 10.07
N ARG A 506 -3.94 12.04 10.14
CA ARG A 506 -2.56 12.54 10.17
C ARG A 506 -2.21 13.25 8.87
N HIS A 507 -2.57 12.66 7.73
CA HIS A 507 -2.34 13.28 6.42
C HIS A 507 -3.06 14.60 6.28
N LYS A 508 -4.33 14.68 6.74
CA LYS A 508 -5.10 15.92 6.79
C LYS A 508 -4.44 16.99 7.67
N ASP A 509 -3.94 16.61 8.85
CA ASP A 509 -3.29 17.53 9.80
C ASP A 509 -1.99 18.13 9.28
N ILE A 510 -1.28 17.43 8.39
CA ILE A 510 -0.02 17.89 7.77
C ILE A 510 -0.18 18.33 6.30
N TRP A 511 -1.43 18.50 5.84
CA TRP A 511 -1.77 19.05 4.54
C TRP A 511 -1.95 20.57 4.62
N SER A 512 -1.77 21.29 3.50
CA SER A 512 -1.96 22.74 3.49
C SER A 512 -3.41 23.10 3.83
N LYS A 513 -3.61 24.09 4.70
CA LYS A 513 -4.94 24.57 5.09
C LYS A 513 -5.75 25.19 3.94
N GLU A 514 -5.08 25.58 2.85
CA GLU A 514 -5.75 26.08 1.64
C GLU A 514 -6.39 24.95 0.81
N LYS A 515 -6.06 23.70 1.12
CA LYS A 515 -6.58 22.53 0.42
C LYS A 515 -7.73 21.94 1.22
N THR A 516 -8.76 21.51 0.51
CA THR A 516 -9.95 20.89 1.09
C THR A 516 -10.36 19.67 0.29
N CYS A 517 -10.88 18.68 1.01
CA CYS A 517 -11.44 17.45 0.48
C CYS A 517 -12.66 17.71 -0.42
N ASP A 518 -13.38 18.79 -0.16
CA ASP A 518 -14.60 19.15 -0.88
C ASP A 518 -14.33 19.57 -2.33
N ARG A 519 -13.05 19.82 -2.66
CA ARG A 519 -12.61 20.19 -4.01
C ARG A 519 -12.41 18.97 -4.93
N PHE A 520 -12.44 17.75 -4.40
CA PHE A 520 -12.33 16.55 -5.23
C PHE A 520 -13.65 16.24 -5.96
N PRO A 521 -13.58 15.70 -7.20
CA PRO A 521 -14.78 15.24 -7.90
C PRO A 521 -15.38 14.03 -7.20
N LYS A 522 -16.69 14.08 -7.02
CA LYS A 522 -17.52 13.00 -6.48
C LYS A 522 -18.05 12.08 -7.58
N LEU A 523 -17.90 12.46 -8.85
CA LEU A 523 -18.32 11.68 -10.02
C LEU A 523 -17.25 11.68 -11.12
N LEU A 524 -16.96 10.50 -11.67
CA LEU A 524 -16.12 10.31 -12.85
C LEU A 524 -16.95 9.75 -14.02
N LEU A 525 -16.98 10.49 -15.14
CA LEU A 525 -17.49 9.99 -16.42
C LEU A 525 -16.32 9.37 -17.20
N ILE A 526 -16.23 8.04 -17.18
CA ILE A 526 -15.00 7.34 -17.59
C ILE A 526 -14.93 7.02 -19.09
N GLY A 527 -15.99 7.31 -19.86
CA GLY A 527 -16.09 7.02 -21.29
C GLY A 527 -16.96 5.79 -21.58
N PRO A 528 -16.57 4.92 -22.55
CA PRO A 528 -15.46 5.06 -23.50
C PRO A 528 -15.65 6.18 -24.53
N GLN A 529 -14.62 6.40 -25.36
CA GLN A 529 -14.70 7.35 -26.46
C GLN A 529 -15.75 6.93 -27.50
N LYS A 530 -16.46 7.94 -28.03
CA LYS A 530 -17.46 7.83 -29.13
C LYS A 530 -18.80 7.19 -28.77
N THR A 531 -19.18 7.19 -27.50
CA THR A 531 -20.48 6.65 -27.05
C THR A 531 -21.51 7.71 -26.62
N GLY A 532 -21.15 9.00 -26.68
CA GLY A 532 -22.03 10.09 -26.25
C GLY A 532 -21.67 10.72 -24.91
N ALA A 533 -20.56 10.30 -24.27
CA ALA A 533 -20.08 10.87 -23.00
C ALA A 533 -19.96 12.41 -22.98
N MET A 534 -19.72 13.05 -24.13
CA MET A 534 -19.71 14.52 -24.22
C MET A 534 -21.11 15.15 -24.13
N ALA A 535 -22.13 14.51 -24.71
CA ALA A 535 -23.52 14.96 -24.55
C ALA A 535 -23.92 14.87 -23.07
N LEU A 536 -23.60 13.73 -22.44
CA LEU A 536 -23.87 13.53 -21.02
C LEU A 536 -23.16 14.56 -20.14
N TYR A 537 -21.87 14.83 -20.40
CA TYR A 537 -21.12 15.87 -19.69
C TYR A 537 -21.81 17.25 -19.76
N LEU A 538 -22.28 17.65 -20.95
CA LEU A 538 -22.99 18.92 -21.12
C LEU A 538 -24.35 18.94 -20.41
N PHE A 539 -25.11 17.84 -20.45
CA PHE A 539 -26.41 17.77 -19.77
C PHE A 539 -26.25 17.80 -18.26
N LEU A 540 -25.25 17.09 -17.70
CA LEU A 540 -24.93 17.17 -16.27
C LEU A 540 -24.56 18.59 -15.83
N GLY A 541 -23.79 19.32 -16.66
CA GLY A 541 -23.43 20.72 -16.40
C GLY A 541 -24.60 21.71 -16.47
N MET A 542 -25.81 21.26 -16.84
CA MET A 542 -27.03 22.08 -16.74
C MET A 542 -27.69 22.00 -15.36
N HIS A 543 -27.32 21.02 -14.52
CA HIS A 543 -27.88 20.87 -13.18
C HIS A 543 -27.27 21.92 -12.22
N PRO A 544 -28.07 22.64 -11.42
CA PRO A 544 -27.54 23.70 -10.55
C PRO A 544 -26.57 23.17 -9.47
N ASP A 545 -26.79 21.95 -8.97
CA ASP A 545 -25.92 21.34 -7.93
C ASP A 545 -24.69 20.63 -8.49
N LEU A 546 -24.56 20.49 -9.82
CA LEU A 546 -23.42 19.79 -10.44
C LEU A 546 -22.48 20.81 -11.09
N SER A 547 -21.21 20.74 -10.74
CA SER A 547 -20.18 21.59 -11.33
C SER A 547 -19.11 20.77 -12.03
N SER A 548 -18.83 21.07 -13.29
CA SER A 548 -17.75 20.44 -14.02
C SER A 548 -16.39 21.08 -13.72
N ASN A 549 -15.32 20.39 -14.08
CA ASN A 549 -13.98 20.97 -14.11
C ASN A 549 -13.84 22.16 -15.07
N TYR A 550 -12.85 23.02 -14.81
CA TYR A 550 -12.35 23.99 -15.77
C TYR A 550 -11.72 23.28 -16.97
N PRO A 551 -11.80 23.86 -18.19
CA PRO A 551 -11.23 23.25 -19.38
C PRO A 551 -9.69 23.32 -19.36
N SER A 552 -9.06 22.22 -19.76
CA SER A 552 -7.64 22.14 -20.09
C SER A 552 -7.36 22.80 -21.43
N LYS A 553 -6.21 23.48 -21.53
CA LYS A 553 -5.73 24.06 -22.79
C LYS A 553 -5.31 22.98 -23.81
N GLU A 554 -4.93 21.80 -23.33
CA GLU A 554 -4.42 20.71 -24.16
C GLU A 554 -5.51 19.66 -24.49
N THR A 555 -6.37 19.37 -23.52
CA THR A 555 -7.33 18.26 -23.57
C THR A 555 -8.79 18.73 -23.49
N PHE A 556 -9.02 20.04 -23.59
CA PHE A 556 -10.34 20.67 -23.61
C PHE A 556 -11.16 20.33 -22.36
N GLU A 557 -12.34 19.74 -22.49
CA GLU A 557 -13.17 19.36 -21.35
C GLU A 557 -12.58 18.24 -20.48
N GLU A 558 -11.67 17.43 -21.03
CA GLU A 558 -11.12 16.26 -20.35
C GLU A 558 -9.86 16.62 -19.56
N ILE A 559 -9.72 16.10 -18.33
CA ILE A 559 -8.50 16.31 -17.53
C ILE A 559 -7.44 15.24 -17.87
N GLN A 560 -7.90 14.01 -18.11
CA GLN A 560 -7.07 12.83 -18.41
C GLN A 560 -6.00 12.54 -17.35
N PHE A 561 -6.27 12.86 -16.08
CA PHE A 561 -5.32 12.69 -14.98
C PHE A 561 -4.93 11.24 -14.75
N PHE A 562 -5.89 10.33 -14.55
CA PHE A 562 -5.58 8.95 -14.15
C PHE A 562 -5.00 8.07 -15.27
N SER A 563 -5.25 8.40 -16.53
CA SER A 563 -4.84 7.61 -17.70
C SER A 563 -3.58 8.11 -18.42
N SER A 564 -3.08 9.31 -18.09
CA SER A 564 -1.98 9.95 -18.83
C SER A 564 -0.76 10.24 -17.93
N HIS A 565 0.28 10.84 -18.52
CA HIS A 565 1.45 11.31 -17.79
C HIS A 565 1.14 12.48 -16.85
N SER A 566 -0.01 13.14 -16.99
CA SER A 566 -0.45 14.18 -16.07
C SER A 566 -0.60 13.69 -14.62
N TYR A 567 -0.80 12.39 -14.40
CA TYR A 567 -0.83 11.77 -13.08
C TYR A 567 0.40 12.11 -12.22
N HIS A 568 1.58 12.21 -12.85
CA HIS A 568 2.84 12.48 -12.17
C HIS A 568 2.99 13.92 -11.68
N ARG A 569 2.14 14.84 -12.17
CA ARG A 569 2.10 16.23 -11.71
C ARG A 569 1.56 16.36 -10.29
N GLY A 570 0.90 15.32 -9.77
CA GLY A 570 0.46 15.22 -8.38
C GLY A 570 -0.98 15.68 -8.15
N ILE A 571 -1.44 15.48 -6.92
CA ILE A 571 -2.82 15.78 -6.49
C ILE A 571 -3.16 17.26 -6.66
N ASP A 572 -2.24 18.17 -6.34
CA ASP A 572 -2.46 19.61 -6.42
C ASP A 572 -2.81 20.06 -7.85
N TRP A 573 -2.09 19.52 -8.85
CA TRP A 573 -2.37 19.78 -10.25
C TRP A 573 -3.78 19.31 -10.66
N TYR A 574 -4.25 18.20 -10.09
CA TYR A 574 -5.59 17.71 -10.35
C TYR A 574 -6.67 18.59 -9.69
N MET A 575 -6.43 19.01 -8.44
CA MET A 575 -7.35 19.88 -7.70
C MET A 575 -7.52 21.26 -8.33
N GLU A 576 -6.49 21.78 -9.01
CA GLU A 576 -6.53 23.08 -9.70
C GLU A 576 -7.64 23.17 -10.76
N TYR A 577 -8.07 22.04 -11.32
CA TYR A 577 -9.17 21.99 -12.29
C TYR A 577 -10.55 22.18 -11.69
N PHE A 578 -10.69 22.09 -10.37
CA PHE A 578 -11.98 22.24 -9.71
C PHE A 578 -12.05 23.63 -9.04
N PRO A 579 -13.22 24.30 -9.10
CA PRO A 579 -13.44 25.53 -8.36
C PRO A 579 -13.14 25.37 -6.87
N LEU A 580 -12.83 26.48 -6.19
CA LEU A 580 -12.82 26.47 -4.73
C LEU A 580 -14.26 26.27 -4.25
N PRO A 581 -14.51 25.37 -3.29
CA PRO A 581 -15.84 25.18 -2.73
C PRO A 581 -16.41 26.51 -2.23
N SER A 582 -17.62 26.81 -2.66
CA SER A 582 -18.42 27.89 -2.15
C SER A 582 -18.87 27.59 -0.71
N ASN A 583 -19.24 28.63 0.06
CA ASN A 583 -19.81 28.41 1.39
C ASN A 583 -21.22 27.74 1.35
N SER A 584 -21.78 27.51 0.17
CA SER A 584 -22.99 26.70 -0.01
C SER A 584 -22.65 25.21 -0.03
N SER A 585 -23.41 24.42 0.73
CA SER A 585 -23.19 22.98 0.94
C SER A 585 -23.45 22.08 -0.29
N SER A 586 -23.65 22.65 -1.46
CA SER A 586 -24.18 21.97 -2.66
C SER A 586 -23.13 21.59 -3.71
N ASP A 587 -21.84 21.85 -3.48
CA ASP A 587 -20.84 21.62 -4.53
C ASP A 587 -20.58 20.11 -4.76
N TYR A 588 -21.15 19.60 -5.86
CA TYR A 588 -20.94 18.25 -6.35
C TYR A 588 -20.12 18.31 -7.65
N TYR A 589 -18.81 18.13 -7.53
CA TYR A 589 -17.91 18.18 -8.67
C TYR A 589 -17.89 16.88 -9.47
N PHE A 590 -17.77 17.01 -10.80
CA PHE A 590 -17.56 15.88 -11.70
C PHE A 590 -16.53 16.21 -12.79
N GLU A 591 -15.87 15.17 -13.29
CA GLU A 591 -15.04 15.27 -14.49
C GLU A 591 -15.39 14.20 -15.52
N LYS A 592 -14.96 14.41 -16.76
CA LYS A 592 -15.14 13.47 -17.85
C LYS A 592 -13.83 13.26 -18.58
N SER A 593 -13.35 12.03 -18.61
CA SER A 593 -12.16 11.65 -19.35
C SER A 593 -12.39 10.28 -19.98
N ALA A 594 -12.71 10.27 -21.28
CA ALA A 594 -13.18 9.06 -21.95
C ALA A 594 -12.09 7.99 -22.16
N SER A 595 -10.82 8.36 -21.92
CA SER A 595 -9.65 7.48 -21.89
C SER A 595 -9.53 6.66 -20.60
N TYR A 596 -10.34 6.92 -19.58
CA TYR A 596 -10.27 6.19 -18.32
C TYR A 596 -10.81 4.76 -18.44
N PHE A 597 -11.87 4.56 -19.22
CA PHE A 597 -12.54 3.26 -19.35
C PHE A 597 -11.58 2.15 -19.80
N ASP A 598 -10.84 2.37 -20.89
CA ASP A 598 -9.93 1.39 -21.49
C ASP A 598 -8.48 1.48 -21.00
N SER A 599 -8.18 2.37 -20.03
CA SER A 599 -6.84 2.49 -19.45
C SER A 599 -6.58 1.45 -18.37
N ASP A 600 -5.49 0.69 -18.50
CA ASP A 600 -5.12 -0.39 -17.58
C ASP A 600 -4.82 0.08 -16.14
N VAL A 601 -4.46 1.35 -15.95
CA VAL A 601 -4.03 1.90 -14.65
C VAL A 601 -5.05 2.87 -14.01
N ALA A 602 -6.01 3.36 -14.79
CA ALA A 602 -6.90 4.44 -14.32
C ALA A 602 -7.79 4.02 -13.16
N ALA A 603 -8.35 2.81 -13.18
CA ALA A 603 -9.24 2.32 -12.12
C ALA A 603 -8.54 2.25 -10.76
N ALA A 604 -7.34 1.64 -10.70
CA ALA A 604 -6.54 1.55 -9.47
C ALA A 604 -6.12 2.93 -8.95
N ARG A 605 -5.68 3.83 -9.84
CA ARG A 605 -5.27 5.20 -9.48
C ARG A 605 -6.44 6.05 -9.00
N ALA A 606 -7.59 5.93 -9.66
CA ALA A 606 -8.81 6.64 -9.27
C ALA A 606 -9.32 6.15 -7.93
N ALA A 607 -9.37 4.83 -7.68
CA ALA A 607 -9.84 4.28 -6.41
C ALA A 607 -8.92 4.62 -5.23
N ALA A 608 -7.62 4.75 -5.46
CA ALA A 608 -6.69 5.19 -4.42
C ALA A 608 -6.96 6.63 -3.96
N LEU A 609 -7.21 7.56 -4.90
CA LEU A 609 -7.42 8.97 -4.59
C LEU A 609 -8.88 9.32 -4.26
N LEU A 610 -9.84 8.65 -4.91
CA LEU A 610 -11.26 8.95 -4.87
C LEU A 610 -12.10 7.69 -4.55
N PRO A 611 -11.85 7.00 -3.43
CA PRO A 611 -12.47 5.70 -3.14
C PRO A 611 -14.01 5.76 -3.08
N ARG A 612 -14.57 6.93 -2.75
CA ARG A 612 -16.02 7.17 -2.62
C ARG A 612 -16.67 7.75 -3.87
N ALA A 613 -15.93 7.98 -4.95
CA ALA A 613 -16.51 8.51 -6.18
C ALA A 613 -17.56 7.57 -6.78
N ARG A 614 -18.59 8.16 -7.38
CA ARG A 614 -19.51 7.48 -8.30
C ARG A 614 -18.88 7.44 -9.69
N ILE A 615 -19.13 6.36 -10.41
CA ILE A 615 -18.57 6.10 -11.73
C ILE A 615 -19.73 5.95 -12.72
N ILE A 616 -19.67 6.68 -13.83
CA ILE A 616 -20.62 6.50 -14.94
C ILE A 616 -19.86 6.15 -16.21
N THR A 617 -20.31 5.10 -16.90
CA THR A 617 -19.85 4.73 -18.23
C THR A 617 -21.04 4.72 -19.20
N VAL A 618 -20.81 5.14 -20.45
CA VAL A 618 -21.84 5.18 -21.50
C VAL A 618 -21.50 4.16 -22.56
N LEU A 619 -22.35 3.15 -22.77
CA LEU A 619 -22.09 2.09 -23.73
C LEU A 619 -23.06 2.16 -24.92
N SER A 620 -22.50 2.18 -26.13
CA SER A 620 -23.23 2.07 -27.41
C SER A 620 -22.79 0.81 -28.14
N ASP A 621 -23.48 0.44 -29.23
CA ASP A 621 -23.08 -0.68 -30.09
C ASP A 621 -21.56 -0.60 -30.42
N PRO A 622 -20.75 -1.61 -30.06
CA PRO A 622 -19.31 -1.59 -30.26
C PRO A 622 -18.92 -1.53 -31.74
N VAL A 623 -19.79 -1.95 -32.66
CA VAL A 623 -19.63 -1.80 -34.11
C VAL A 623 -19.69 -0.33 -34.50
N GLU A 624 -20.74 0.38 -34.07
CA GLU A 624 -20.89 1.81 -34.34
C GLU A 624 -19.79 2.63 -33.68
N ARG A 625 -19.43 2.29 -32.44
CA ARG A 625 -18.36 2.95 -31.69
C ARG A 625 -17.00 2.82 -32.38
N ALA A 626 -16.67 1.64 -32.89
CA ALA A 626 -15.44 1.42 -33.67
C ALA A 626 -15.43 2.24 -34.97
N PHE A 627 -16.55 2.27 -35.70
CA PHE A 627 -16.67 3.07 -36.92
C PHE A 627 -16.58 4.57 -36.65
N ALA A 628 -17.24 5.05 -35.59
CA ALA A 628 -17.18 6.44 -35.17
C ALA A 628 -15.76 6.87 -34.77
N TRP A 629 -14.95 5.97 -34.21
CA TRP A 629 -13.53 6.23 -33.96
C TRP A 629 -12.74 6.37 -35.27
N TYR A 630 -12.90 5.45 -36.21
CA TYR A 630 -12.26 5.54 -37.53
C TYR A 630 -12.62 6.83 -38.27
N GLN A 631 -13.91 7.19 -38.32
CA GLN A 631 -14.39 8.43 -38.95
C GLN A 631 -13.82 9.67 -38.27
N HIS A 632 -13.64 9.63 -36.95
CA HIS A 632 -13.00 10.72 -36.22
C HIS A 632 -11.53 10.89 -36.60
N GLN A 633 -10.78 9.80 -36.73
CA GLN A 633 -9.39 9.85 -37.18
C GLN A 633 -9.29 10.44 -38.60
N ARG A 634 -10.20 10.05 -39.50
CA ARG A 634 -10.30 10.67 -40.84
C ARG A 634 -10.58 12.16 -40.79
N ALA A 635 -11.51 12.59 -39.92
CA ALA A 635 -11.84 14.01 -39.74
C ALA A 635 -10.65 14.83 -39.20
N HIS A 636 -9.72 14.19 -38.48
CA HIS A 636 -8.46 14.78 -38.01
C HIS A 636 -7.29 14.54 -38.97
N ALA A 637 -7.58 14.16 -40.23
CA ALA A 637 -6.61 13.91 -41.29
C ALA A 637 -5.52 12.89 -40.92
N ASP A 638 -5.86 11.86 -40.13
CA ASP A 638 -4.96 10.75 -39.84
C ASP A 638 -4.54 10.04 -41.15
N PRO A 639 -3.23 9.97 -41.47
CA PRO A 639 -2.77 9.44 -42.75
C PRO A 639 -3.16 7.97 -43.00
N VAL A 640 -3.23 7.17 -41.94
CA VAL A 640 -3.59 5.75 -42.04
C VAL A 640 -5.10 5.63 -42.30
N ALA A 641 -5.90 6.37 -41.55
CA ALA A 641 -7.36 6.35 -41.70
C ALA A 641 -7.82 6.91 -43.06
N LEU A 642 -7.05 7.85 -43.65
CA LEU A 642 -7.30 8.35 -45.01
C LEU A 642 -6.87 7.37 -46.10
N LYS A 643 -5.79 6.62 -45.88
CA LYS A 643 -5.22 5.67 -46.85
C LYS A 643 -6.01 4.36 -46.93
N TYR A 644 -6.44 3.83 -45.79
CA TYR A 644 -7.07 2.51 -45.70
C TYR A 644 -8.58 2.64 -45.46
N SER A 645 -9.36 1.75 -46.07
CA SER A 645 -10.80 1.68 -45.80
C SER A 645 -11.06 1.19 -44.36
N PHE A 646 -12.28 1.38 -43.85
CA PHE A 646 -12.62 0.86 -42.52
C PHE A 646 -12.47 -0.67 -42.46
N HIS A 647 -12.85 -1.38 -43.53
CA HIS A 647 -12.73 -2.83 -43.62
C HIS A 647 -11.26 -3.28 -43.56
N ASP A 648 -10.37 -2.61 -44.28
CA ASP A 648 -8.92 -2.89 -44.25
C ASP A 648 -8.33 -2.69 -42.85
N VAL A 649 -8.80 -1.66 -42.14
CA VAL A 649 -8.34 -1.37 -40.77
C VAL A 649 -8.76 -2.49 -39.82
N ILE A 650 -10.04 -2.86 -39.79
CA ILE A 650 -10.54 -3.84 -38.81
C ILE A 650 -10.06 -5.26 -39.10
N THR A 651 -9.75 -5.60 -40.36
CA THR A 651 -9.26 -6.92 -40.78
C THR A 651 -7.73 -7.00 -40.92
N ALA A 652 -7.01 -5.93 -40.54
CA ALA A 652 -5.55 -5.89 -40.62
C ALA A 652 -4.91 -7.11 -39.92
N SER A 653 -4.04 -7.80 -40.65
CA SER A 653 -3.34 -8.99 -40.16
C SER A 653 -2.13 -8.61 -39.29
N HIS A 654 -1.54 -9.60 -38.61
CA HIS A 654 -0.30 -9.41 -37.85
C HIS A 654 0.89 -8.94 -38.70
N ASN A 655 0.85 -9.14 -40.02
CA ASN A 655 1.88 -8.70 -40.97
C ASN A 655 1.62 -7.30 -41.53
N ALA A 656 0.50 -6.67 -41.17
CA ALA A 656 0.17 -5.31 -41.60
C ALA A 656 1.17 -4.28 -41.04
N PRO A 657 1.30 -3.10 -41.66
CA PRO A 657 2.14 -2.03 -41.11
C PRO A 657 1.77 -1.69 -39.66
N VAL A 658 2.76 -1.45 -38.80
CA VAL A 658 2.56 -1.18 -37.36
C VAL A 658 1.55 -0.06 -37.12
N LYS A 659 1.60 1.03 -37.89
CA LYS A 659 0.65 2.15 -37.75
C LYS A 659 -0.81 1.75 -38.06
N LEU A 660 -1.01 0.80 -38.98
CA LEU A 660 -2.34 0.23 -39.27
C LEU A 660 -2.83 -0.64 -38.12
N GLN A 661 -1.97 -1.48 -37.55
CA GLN A 661 -2.29 -2.30 -36.37
C GLN A 661 -2.64 -1.42 -35.16
N VAL A 662 -1.93 -0.31 -34.95
CA VAL A 662 -2.24 0.66 -33.89
C VAL A 662 -3.64 1.25 -34.08
N LEU A 663 -3.99 1.68 -35.29
CA LEU A 663 -5.32 2.21 -35.59
C LEU A 663 -6.41 1.13 -35.40
N GLN A 664 -6.18 -0.09 -35.89
CA GLN A 664 -7.06 -1.23 -35.66
C GLN A 664 -7.30 -1.45 -34.16
N LYS A 665 -6.24 -1.53 -33.36
CA LYS A 665 -6.36 -1.74 -31.91
C LYS A 665 -7.15 -0.62 -31.25
N ARG A 666 -6.97 0.64 -31.65
CA ARG A 666 -7.74 1.79 -31.12
C ARG A 666 -9.21 1.78 -31.57
N CYS A 667 -9.51 1.24 -32.75
CA CYS A 667 -10.88 0.98 -33.20
C CYS A 667 -11.53 -0.14 -32.39
N LEU A 668 -10.84 -1.27 -32.17
CA LEU A 668 -11.44 -2.50 -31.65
C LEU A 668 -11.37 -2.62 -30.12
N ALA A 669 -10.19 -2.48 -29.52
CA ALA A 669 -9.96 -2.82 -28.13
C ALA A 669 -10.85 -2.06 -27.12
N PRO A 670 -11.14 -0.76 -27.27
CA PRO A 670 -12.03 -0.07 -26.33
C PRO A 670 -13.49 -0.53 -26.41
N GLY A 671 -13.85 -1.34 -27.41
CA GLY A 671 -15.13 -2.04 -27.53
C GLY A 671 -15.24 -3.31 -26.69
N TRP A 672 -14.15 -3.77 -26.04
CA TRP A 672 -14.16 -4.93 -25.13
C TRP A 672 -14.75 -4.57 -23.77
N TYR A 673 -16.03 -4.16 -23.77
CA TYR A 673 -16.68 -3.53 -22.62
C TYR A 673 -16.65 -4.40 -21.35
N ALA A 674 -16.86 -5.72 -21.47
CA ALA A 674 -16.83 -6.63 -20.33
C ALA A 674 -15.45 -6.68 -19.64
N THR A 675 -14.37 -6.71 -20.43
CA THR A 675 -12.99 -6.71 -19.93
C THR A 675 -12.69 -5.42 -19.16
N HIS A 676 -13.02 -4.28 -19.76
CA HIS A 676 -12.73 -2.97 -19.18
C HIS A 676 -13.58 -2.70 -17.93
N LEU A 677 -14.88 -3.01 -17.98
CA LEU A 677 -15.77 -2.86 -16.84
C LEU A 677 -15.37 -3.78 -15.67
N SER A 678 -14.86 -4.98 -15.95
CA SER A 678 -14.35 -5.88 -14.91
C SER A 678 -13.18 -5.25 -14.13
N ARG A 679 -12.26 -4.55 -14.81
CA ARG A 679 -11.15 -3.84 -14.15
C ARG A 679 -11.64 -2.74 -13.21
N TRP A 680 -12.73 -2.04 -13.54
CA TRP A 680 -13.33 -1.06 -12.64
C TRP A 680 -14.01 -1.72 -11.43
N LEU A 681 -14.65 -2.87 -11.62
CA LEU A 681 -15.28 -3.66 -10.56
C LEU A 681 -14.29 -4.34 -9.60
N GLU A 682 -13.01 -4.46 -9.97
CA GLU A 682 -11.96 -4.89 -9.04
C GLU A 682 -11.67 -3.84 -7.96
N HIS A 683 -12.03 -2.57 -8.21
CA HIS A 683 -11.69 -1.44 -7.34
C HIS A 683 -12.89 -0.68 -6.78
N TYR A 684 -14.03 -0.67 -7.47
CA TYR A 684 -15.26 0.00 -7.05
C TYR A 684 -16.38 -1.01 -6.82
N HIS A 685 -17.21 -0.76 -5.81
CA HIS A 685 -18.41 -1.56 -5.60
C HIS A 685 -19.38 -1.37 -6.78
N HIS A 686 -20.13 -2.41 -7.16
CA HIS A 686 -21.07 -2.33 -8.29
C HIS A 686 -22.13 -1.22 -8.10
N ASP A 687 -22.54 -0.93 -6.87
CA ASP A 687 -23.45 0.19 -6.56
C ASP A 687 -22.84 1.57 -6.81
N GLN A 688 -21.51 1.69 -6.90
CA GLN A 688 -20.83 2.94 -7.27
C GLN A 688 -20.75 3.10 -8.79
N ILE A 689 -21.16 2.12 -9.60
CA ILE A 689 -21.03 2.16 -11.06
C ILE A 689 -22.40 2.13 -11.72
N LEU A 690 -22.68 3.14 -12.55
CA LEU A 690 -23.87 3.17 -13.41
C LEU A 690 -23.47 3.02 -14.88
N VAL A 691 -24.15 2.09 -15.57
CA VAL A 691 -23.97 1.85 -17.00
C VAL A 691 -25.12 2.51 -17.75
N VAL A 692 -24.82 3.57 -18.50
CA VAL A 692 -25.79 4.30 -19.31
C VAL A 692 -25.86 3.69 -20.71
N ASP A 693 -27.08 3.42 -21.16
CA ASP A 693 -27.34 3.03 -22.55
C ASP A 693 -27.21 4.26 -23.46
N GLY A 694 -26.17 4.26 -24.31
CA GLY A 694 -25.91 5.34 -25.25
C GLY A 694 -26.99 5.49 -26.33
N GLN A 695 -27.76 4.45 -26.64
CA GLN A 695 -28.90 4.56 -27.55
C GLN A 695 -30.03 5.35 -26.88
N THR A 696 -30.35 5.01 -25.62
CA THR A 696 -31.35 5.75 -24.85
C THR A 696 -30.91 7.21 -24.63
N LEU A 697 -29.64 7.46 -24.33
CA LEU A 697 -29.11 8.83 -24.21
C LEU A 697 -29.29 9.64 -25.51
N LYS A 698 -29.24 8.99 -26.68
CA LYS A 698 -29.44 9.62 -27.98
C LYS A 698 -30.92 9.88 -28.29
N THR A 699 -31.81 8.96 -27.90
CA THR A 699 -33.24 9.03 -28.27
C THR A 699 -34.11 9.72 -27.22
N ASP A 700 -33.79 9.55 -25.95
CA ASP A 700 -34.50 10.07 -24.78
C ASP A 700 -33.51 10.40 -23.65
N PRO A 701 -32.73 11.48 -23.78
CA PRO A 701 -31.74 11.86 -22.77
C PRO A 701 -32.36 12.24 -21.42
N ALA A 702 -33.61 12.71 -21.40
CA ALA A 702 -34.25 13.18 -20.17
C ALA A 702 -34.48 12.03 -19.17
N SER A 703 -34.94 10.85 -19.62
CA SER A 703 -35.07 9.68 -18.73
C SER A 703 -33.73 9.12 -18.27
N VAL A 704 -32.66 9.29 -19.05
CA VAL A 704 -31.29 8.98 -18.61
C VAL A 704 -30.86 9.92 -17.49
N MET A 705 -31.12 11.22 -17.64
CA MET A 705 -30.78 12.21 -16.61
C MET A 705 -31.55 11.97 -15.31
N GLU A 706 -32.84 11.61 -15.36
CA GLU A 706 -33.63 11.24 -14.18
C GLU A 706 -33.00 10.08 -13.39
N LYS A 707 -32.56 9.03 -14.08
CA LYS A 707 -31.85 7.90 -13.47
C LYS A 707 -30.53 8.33 -12.84
N ILE A 708 -29.80 9.22 -13.50
CA ILE A 708 -28.52 9.72 -12.98
C ILE A 708 -28.73 10.58 -11.73
N GLN A 709 -29.72 11.47 -11.73
CA GLN A 709 -30.06 12.27 -10.53
C GLN A 709 -30.38 11.36 -9.34
N THR A 710 -31.14 10.29 -9.57
CA THR A 710 -31.44 9.27 -8.54
C THR A 710 -30.18 8.53 -8.07
N PHE A 711 -29.34 8.08 -8.99
CA PHE A 711 -28.09 7.38 -8.69
C PHE A 711 -27.09 8.22 -7.90
N LEU A 712 -27.02 9.52 -8.19
CA LEU A 712 -26.17 10.49 -7.47
C LEU A 712 -26.79 10.93 -6.14
N GLY A 713 -28.09 10.67 -5.92
CA GLY A 713 -28.81 11.10 -4.72
C GLY A 713 -28.97 12.61 -4.63
N LEU A 714 -29.20 13.29 -5.76
CA LEU A 714 -29.40 14.74 -5.79
C LEU A 714 -30.74 15.12 -5.15
N GLU A 715 -30.71 16.09 -4.24
CA GLU A 715 -31.92 16.56 -3.53
C GLU A 715 -32.81 17.39 -4.46
N ASN A 716 -32.23 18.31 -5.22
CA ASN A 716 -32.96 19.09 -6.22
C ASN A 716 -33.07 18.29 -7.51
N GLN A 717 -34.29 17.99 -7.93
CA GLN A 717 -34.54 17.29 -9.20
C GLN A 717 -34.85 18.29 -10.31
N VAL A 718 -34.12 18.21 -11.42
CA VAL A 718 -34.39 18.98 -12.64
C VAL A 718 -35.17 18.13 -13.63
N ASP A 719 -36.22 18.71 -14.20
CA ASP A 719 -37.02 18.11 -15.26
C ASP A 719 -36.38 18.38 -16.62
N TYR A 720 -35.56 17.43 -17.08
CA TYR A 720 -34.84 17.55 -18.34
C TYR A 720 -35.73 17.52 -19.58
N HIS A 721 -36.99 17.09 -19.48
CA HIS A 721 -37.94 17.18 -20.59
C HIS A 721 -38.30 18.63 -20.93
N LYS A 722 -38.14 19.55 -19.97
CA LYS A 722 -38.38 21.00 -20.18
C LYS A 722 -37.12 21.76 -20.60
N THR A 723 -35.94 21.23 -20.30
CA THR A 723 -34.66 21.91 -20.59
C THR A 723 -33.96 21.39 -21.84
N LEU A 724 -34.39 20.24 -22.38
CA LEU A 724 -33.87 19.67 -23.62
C LEU A 724 -34.94 19.70 -24.71
N ALA A 725 -34.51 19.93 -25.95
CA ALA A 725 -35.37 19.86 -27.13
C ALA A 725 -34.66 19.14 -28.28
N PHE A 726 -35.40 18.34 -29.04
CA PHE A 726 -34.88 17.70 -30.25
C PHE A 726 -34.76 18.73 -31.38
N ASP A 727 -33.58 18.86 -31.98
CA ASP A 727 -33.35 19.71 -33.15
C ASP A 727 -33.37 18.85 -34.42
N PRO A 728 -34.41 18.96 -35.28
CA PRO A 728 -34.53 18.13 -36.48
C PRO A 728 -33.43 18.37 -37.51
N LYS A 729 -32.83 19.58 -37.55
CA LYS A 729 -31.74 19.91 -38.49
C LYS A 729 -30.43 19.26 -38.06
N LYS A 730 -30.23 19.08 -36.75
CA LYS A 730 -29.06 18.39 -36.19
C LYS A 730 -29.29 16.88 -36.08
N GLY A 731 -30.53 16.45 -35.90
CA GLY A 731 -30.89 15.05 -35.66
C GLY A 731 -30.56 14.56 -34.24
N PHE A 732 -30.41 15.48 -33.27
CA PHE A 732 -30.06 15.18 -31.88
C PHE A 732 -30.79 16.11 -30.91
N TRP A 733 -30.87 15.67 -29.66
CA TRP A 733 -31.30 16.51 -28.54
C TRP A 733 -30.25 17.54 -28.17
N CYS A 734 -30.72 18.74 -27.86
CA CYS A 734 -29.92 19.92 -27.56
C CYS A 734 -30.48 20.63 -26.33
N GLN A 735 -29.66 21.48 -25.71
CA GLN A 735 -30.14 22.37 -24.66
C GLN A 735 -31.13 23.38 -25.25
N LEU A 736 -32.30 23.50 -24.63
CA LEU A 736 -33.28 24.54 -24.92
C LEU A 736 -32.87 25.84 -24.21
N LEU A 737 -32.84 26.94 -24.96
CA LEU A 737 -32.57 28.29 -24.46
C LEU A 737 -33.84 29.14 -24.55
N ASP A 738 -33.81 30.29 -23.86
CA ASP A 738 -34.88 31.28 -23.90
C ASP A 738 -35.22 31.70 -25.34
N GLY A 739 -36.52 31.84 -25.61
CA GLY A 739 -37.03 32.17 -26.94
C GLY A 739 -37.00 31.01 -27.94
N GLY A 740 -36.88 29.76 -27.47
CA GLY A 740 -37.01 28.55 -28.30
C GLY A 740 -35.76 28.21 -29.13
N LYS A 741 -34.62 28.87 -28.88
CA LYS A 741 -33.35 28.57 -29.54
C LYS A 741 -32.71 27.31 -28.94
N THR A 742 -32.00 26.54 -29.77
CA THR A 742 -31.29 25.33 -29.33
C THR A 742 -29.77 25.53 -29.31
N LYS A 743 -29.12 25.10 -28.23
CA LYS A 743 -27.65 24.99 -28.14
C LYS A 743 -27.25 23.53 -28.31
N CYS A 744 -26.84 23.19 -29.53
CA CYS A 744 -26.48 21.84 -29.92
C CYS A 744 -24.98 21.58 -29.90
N LEU A 745 -24.61 20.30 -29.80
CA LEU A 745 -23.25 19.84 -30.05
C LEU A 745 -22.78 20.19 -31.49
N GLY A 746 -21.47 20.34 -31.66
CA GLY A 746 -20.85 20.76 -32.93
C GLY A 746 -21.10 19.83 -34.12
N LYS A 747 -20.86 20.33 -35.35
CA LYS A 747 -21.14 19.67 -36.64
C LYS A 747 -20.48 18.28 -36.84
N SER A 748 -19.50 17.89 -36.03
CA SER A 748 -18.77 16.62 -36.13
C SER A 748 -19.50 15.40 -35.54
N LYS A 749 -20.78 15.54 -35.17
CA LYS A 749 -21.59 14.53 -34.50
C LYS A 749 -22.84 14.23 -35.34
N GLY A 750 -22.91 13.05 -35.98
CA GLY A 750 -24.01 12.65 -36.87
C GLY A 750 -23.57 11.63 -37.93
N GLN A 751 -24.33 10.54 -38.12
CA GLN A 751 -23.85 9.26 -38.68
C GLN A 751 -23.72 9.18 -40.21
N ARG A 752 -22.68 8.44 -40.63
CA ARG A 752 -22.73 7.40 -41.67
C ARG A 752 -22.58 6.04 -40.96
N TYR A 753 -23.11 4.96 -41.53
CA TYR A 753 -22.92 3.60 -41.02
C TYR A 753 -21.78 2.89 -41.75
N PRO A 754 -21.09 1.91 -41.13
CA PRO A 754 -20.15 1.05 -41.85
C PRO A 754 -20.87 0.22 -42.91
N ASP A 755 -20.16 -0.23 -43.93
CA ASP A 755 -20.68 -1.14 -44.95
C ASP A 755 -21.11 -2.50 -44.35
N LYS A 756 -21.97 -3.24 -45.06
CA LYS A 756 -22.53 -4.51 -44.57
C LYS A 756 -21.46 -5.56 -44.24
N GLN A 757 -20.37 -5.63 -45.02
CA GLN A 757 -19.31 -6.61 -44.82
C GLN A 757 -18.57 -6.35 -43.50
N SER A 758 -18.24 -5.09 -43.23
CA SER A 758 -17.64 -4.66 -41.96
C SER A 758 -18.55 -4.90 -40.75
N GLN A 759 -19.87 -4.71 -40.90
CA GLN A 759 -20.83 -5.00 -39.82
C GLN A 759 -20.84 -6.48 -39.44
N VAL A 760 -20.93 -7.37 -40.42
CA VAL A 760 -20.94 -8.84 -40.18
C VAL A 760 -19.66 -9.28 -39.48
N PHE A 761 -18.50 -8.80 -39.95
CA PHE A 761 -17.22 -9.10 -39.31
C PHE A 761 -17.20 -8.68 -37.83
N LEU A 762 -17.61 -7.43 -37.53
CA LEU A 762 -17.55 -6.90 -36.16
C LEU A 762 -18.58 -7.51 -35.22
N ARG A 763 -19.78 -7.84 -35.71
CA ARG A 763 -20.78 -8.58 -34.90
C ARG A 763 -20.23 -9.93 -34.46
N ASN A 764 -19.59 -10.66 -35.37
CA ASN A 764 -18.91 -11.91 -35.02
C ASN A 764 -17.74 -11.69 -34.05
N TYR A 765 -16.94 -10.65 -34.28
CA TYR A 765 -15.79 -10.31 -33.44
C TYR A 765 -16.18 -9.99 -31.98
N TYR A 766 -17.26 -9.23 -31.78
CA TYR A 766 -17.71 -8.84 -30.43
C TYR A 766 -18.67 -9.82 -29.77
N ARG A 767 -19.14 -10.86 -30.48
CA ARG A 767 -20.16 -11.80 -30.01
C ARG A 767 -19.92 -12.32 -28.59
N ASP A 768 -18.75 -12.91 -28.35
CA ASP A 768 -18.41 -13.48 -27.03
C ASP A 768 -18.25 -12.39 -25.97
N GLY A 769 -17.68 -11.24 -26.34
CA GLY A 769 -17.55 -10.08 -25.46
C GLY A 769 -18.90 -9.53 -25.03
N ASN A 770 -19.87 -9.45 -25.93
CA ASN A 770 -21.24 -9.00 -25.66
C ASN A 770 -21.99 -9.99 -24.75
N ILE A 771 -21.81 -11.30 -24.96
CA ILE A 771 -22.34 -12.34 -24.06
C ILE A 771 -21.75 -12.22 -22.65
N GLN A 772 -20.44 -11.95 -22.53
CA GLN A 772 -19.82 -11.71 -21.23
C GLN A 772 -20.34 -10.41 -20.58
N LEU A 773 -20.54 -9.36 -21.38
CA LEU A 773 -21.06 -8.08 -20.92
C LEU A 773 -22.45 -8.25 -20.31
N SER A 774 -23.34 -8.99 -20.98
CA SER A 774 -24.71 -9.17 -20.51
C SER A 774 -24.77 -9.93 -19.19
N LYS A 775 -23.94 -10.97 -19.02
CA LYS A 775 -23.78 -11.68 -17.75
C LYS A 775 -23.25 -10.76 -16.64
N LEU A 776 -22.29 -9.91 -16.97
CA LEU A 776 -21.70 -8.97 -16.03
C LEU A 776 -22.72 -7.91 -15.57
N LEU A 777 -23.45 -7.29 -16.49
CA LEU A 777 -24.49 -6.31 -16.17
C LEU A 777 -25.62 -6.93 -15.34
N TYR A 778 -26.05 -8.15 -15.70
CA TYR A 778 -27.03 -8.89 -14.91
C TYR A 778 -26.54 -9.10 -13.46
N LYS A 779 -25.28 -9.50 -13.28
CA LYS A 779 -24.68 -9.67 -11.94
C LYS A 779 -24.62 -8.36 -11.16
N MET A 780 -24.44 -7.22 -11.83
CA MET A 780 -24.44 -5.89 -11.22
C MET A 780 -25.85 -5.34 -10.94
N GLY A 781 -26.92 -6.06 -11.33
CA GLY A 781 -28.29 -5.53 -11.25
C GLY A 781 -28.59 -4.39 -12.24
N GLN A 782 -27.77 -4.24 -13.29
CA GLN A 782 -27.92 -3.17 -14.30
C GLN A 782 -28.84 -3.64 -15.43
N VAL A 783 -29.67 -2.72 -15.95
CA VAL A 783 -30.54 -2.99 -17.10
C VAL A 783 -29.70 -3.13 -18.37
N LEU A 784 -29.99 -4.16 -19.18
CA LEU A 784 -29.29 -4.35 -20.45
C LEU A 784 -29.61 -3.21 -21.44
N PRO A 785 -28.59 -2.56 -22.03
CA PRO A 785 -28.78 -1.59 -23.10
C PRO A 785 -29.62 -2.16 -24.25
N GLY A 786 -30.43 -1.31 -24.91
CA GLY A 786 -31.29 -1.73 -26.02
C GLY A 786 -30.51 -2.40 -27.15
N TRP A 787 -29.40 -1.78 -27.57
CA TRP A 787 -28.52 -2.32 -28.63
C TRP A 787 -27.96 -3.70 -28.29
N LEU A 788 -27.68 -3.97 -27.01
CA LEU A 788 -27.14 -5.26 -26.57
C LEU A 788 -28.22 -6.33 -26.57
N ARG A 789 -29.46 -5.98 -26.17
CA ARG A 789 -30.60 -6.89 -26.26
C ARG A 789 -30.87 -7.30 -27.70
N GLU A 790 -30.86 -6.35 -28.63
CA GLU A 790 -31.05 -6.62 -30.06
C GLU A 790 -29.94 -7.51 -30.63
N ASP A 791 -28.68 -7.22 -30.32
CA ASP A 791 -27.55 -8.04 -30.77
C ASP A 791 -27.63 -9.48 -30.26
N LEU A 792 -28.00 -9.67 -28.98
CA LEU A 792 -28.15 -11.00 -28.38
C LEU A 792 -29.35 -11.79 -28.91
N LEU A 793 -30.40 -11.13 -29.39
CA LEU A 793 -31.52 -11.78 -30.06
C LEU A 793 -31.12 -12.31 -31.43
N ASN A 794 -30.28 -11.58 -32.17
CA ASN A 794 -29.76 -11.99 -33.48
C ASN A 794 -28.72 -13.12 -33.41
N ILE A 795 -28.30 -13.53 -32.21
CA ILE A 795 -27.37 -14.65 -31.94
C ILE A 795 -28.09 -16.00 -31.86
N ARG A 796 -29.41 -15.99 -31.58
CA ARG A 796 -30.28 -17.18 -31.58
C ARG A 796 -30.81 -17.42 -32.99
#